data_AF-K1PT05-F1
#
_entry.id   AF-K1PT05-F1
#
_cell.length_a   1.000
_cell.length_b   1.000
_cell.length_c   1.000
_cell.angle_alpha   90.00
_cell.angle_beta   90.00
_cell.angle_gamma   90.00
#
_symmetry.space_group_name_H-M   'P 1'
#
loop_
_entity.id
_entity.type
_entity.pdbx_description
1 polymer ?
#
loop_
_entity_poly.entity_id
_entity_poly.type
_entity_poly.pdbx_seq_one_letter_code
_entity_poly.pdbx_strand_id
1 'polypeptide(L)'
;MAPVLSVCLWVVLCATCIPTPAHSECLNTSAVVQKRQFYFNAKTLTIMLESSGRISHDITNNVLKILLEEVVGYSRVESMVNIEVPVTSKLNTWKWTTPGYVVDLGRLGPSARLGIFMPQYTVEELWEQEVITDHWRSLFLDRFIDKFSFKSSFSALVNLTLSSDISDNPQHFCETGCHGGLYYGPGCSNQHQNCSVLFSTYPEYDRYILKPLIEKLNLPLIVAWIGENFIPFISDLLQRQQPVLFFDFDPSPLTSTYNLTSLHLIACDPSEDPVTIGCEFRERTYEKFVWNKIYVNTPEAAHVISKLGFSAHQYQALLQAYSKKPYAEKVACDWLKDNEVIWRSWIPPNLSHKPRIFLLGMFPLENGLWNQPGLKAAAELAISRVNQDKAVLPKYDLQILYINSQCKADVAMKEFIKYVQNDKMGPIVGVLGPACSDEAEPIASLSKHFNMLTVSYGADSSSLSDRVTYPYFFRTIPHAGLHKYIYQQMFSQMGWEQIGALAEDTQDFPAYHVTLQDYLKLHGINMVVKQNLKAVGSHTDLTQVFADLRSANIKIIIADFFPSTARVVMCEAYKQRMTAHEGYVWFLPGWYEHDWWDVDHHNKKENRHDVVPCDTAMLRYAVDGHFMLSKAFSGSIKSLVIGNLTVGRYKQLYTEKIGQEVKESCK
;
A
#
# COMPACT_ATOMS: atom_id res chain seq x y z
N MET A 1 -5.99 25.74 13.08
CA MET A 1 -5.65 27.00 12.39
C MET A 1 -4.72 26.65 11.25
N ALA A 2 -5.21 26.72 10.01
CA ALA A 2 -4.34 26.95 8.84
C ALA A 2 -3.89 28.42 8.90
N PRO A 3 -2.63 28.75 8.56
CA PRO A 3 -2.17 28.89 7.17
C PRO A 3 -0.68 28.42 7.01
N VAL A 4 0.05 28.38 5.89
CA VAL A 4 0.07 29.08 4.61
C VAL A 4 0.57 28.07 3.55
N LEU A 5 -0.22 27.85 2.51
CA LEU A 5 0.26 27.32 1.23
C LEU A 5 1.09 28.42 0.57
N SER A 6 2.41 28.27 0.51
CA SER A 6 3.25 29.06 -0.39
C SER A 6 3.53 28.25 -1.63
N VAL A 7 2.82 28.61 -2.70
CA VAL A 7 3.05 28.18 -4.06
C VAL A 7 4.32 28.89 -4.55
N CYS A 8 5.42 28.16 -4.69
CA CYS A 8 6.55 28.59 -5.49
C CYS A 8 6.52 27.87 -6.83
N LEU A 9 5.96 28.58 -7.81
CA LEU A 9 6.02 28.29 -9.23
C LEU A 9 7.41 28.74 -9.72
N TRP A 10 8.31 27.81 -10.08
CA TRP A 10 9.47 28.14 -10.92
C TRP A 10 9.59 27.12 -12.05
N VAL A 11 9.15 27.59 -13.22
CA VAL A 11 9.73 27.44 -14.56
C VAL A 11 10.25 26.05 -14.95
N VAL A 12 9.55 25.47 -15.92
CA VAL A 12 10.02 24.42 -16.83
C VAL A 12 11.37 24.85 -17.44
N LEU A 13 12.46 24.25 -17.00
CA LEU A 13 13.74 24.22 -17.70
C LEU A 13 14.08 22.75 -17.97
N CYS A 14 14.30 22.46 -19.26
CA CYS A 14 14.61 21.14 -19.80
C CYS A 14 15.59 20.36 -18.93
N ALA A 15 15.14 19.28 -18.31
CA ALA A 15 16.03 18.27 -17.76
C ALA A 15 16.58 17.43 -18.92
N THR A 16 17.68 17.88 -19.51
CA THR A 16 18.63 16.94 -20.13
C THR A 16 18.96 15.89 -19.09
N CYS A 17 18.81 14.61 -19.44
CA CYS A 17 19.24 13.47 -18.63
C CYS A 17 20.73 13.60 -18.33
N ILE A 18 21.07 14.23 -17.20
CA ILE A 18 22.37 14.09 -16.58
C ILE A 18 22.29 12.80 -15.78
N PRO A 19 23.09 11.77 -16.08
CA PRO A 19 23.14 10.56 -15.26
C PRO A 19 23.58 10.96 -13.85
N THR A 20 22.78 10.60 -12.85
CA THR A 20 23.17 10.72 -11.45
C THR A 20 24.50 9.95 -11.25
N PRO A 21 25.51 10.55 -10.61
CA PRO A 21 26.78 9.85 -10.39
C PRO A 21 26.52 8.60 -9.55
N ALA A 22 27.07 7.47 -9.99
CA ALA A 22 26.95 6.18 -9.31
C ALA A 22 27.45 6.31 -7.86
N HIS A 23 26.54 6.15 -6.89
CA HIS A 23 26.91 5.93 -5.49
C HIS A 23 27.80 4.68 -5.43
N SER A 24 29.00 4.81 -4.87
CA SER A 24 29.88 3.66 -4.62
C SER A 24 29.25 2.77 -3.55
N GLU A 25 28.98 1.50 -3.86
CA GLU A 25 28.42 0.54 -2.89
C GLU A 25 29.33 0.43 -1.64
N CYS A 26 28.72 0.56 -0.46
CA CYS A 26 29.40 0.51 0.83
C CYS A 26 29.88 -0.91 1.15
N LEU A 27 28.97 -1.90 1.13
CA LEU A 27 29.18 -3.25 1.66
C LEU A 27 29.81 -4.21 0.65
N ASN A 28 29.93 -3.85 -0.63
CA ASN A 28 30.54 -4.65 -1.70
C ASN A 28 30.16 -6.14 -1.63
N THR A 29 28.88 -6.43 -1.41
CA THR A 29 28.44 -7.82 -1.20
C THR A 29 28.50 -8.59 -2.51
N SER A 30 29.13 -9.78 -2.50
CA SER A 30 29.23 -10.65 -3.68
C SER A 30 27.93 -11.38 -4.05
N ALA A 31 26.89 -11.23 -3.21
CA ALA A 31 25.60 -11.85 -3.42
C ALA A 31 24.74 -11.02 -4.40
N VAL A 32 24.12 -11.68 -5.38
CA VAL A 32 23.15 -11.02 -6.27
C VAL A 32 21.91 -10.65 -5.45
N VAL A 33 21.77 -9.38 -5.11
CA VAL A 33 20.62 -8.86 -4.35
C VAL A 33 19.43 -8.66 -5.27
N GLN A 34 18.30 -9.29 -4.94
CA GLN A 34 17.06 -9.12 -5.68
C GLN A 34 16.55 -7.68 -5.52
N LYS A 35 16.56 -6.91 -6.62
CA LYS A 35 16.06 -5.53 -6.60
C LYS A 35 14.55 -5.50 -6.35
N ARG A 36 14.14 -4.68 -5.38
CA ARG A 36 12.76 -4.42 -4.92
C ARG A 36 12.36 -2.99 -5.23
N GLN A 37 11.07 -2.75 -5.36
CA GLN A 37 10.49 -1.43 -5.59
C GLN A 37 9.31 -1.21 -4.65
N PHE A 38 9.17 0.02 -4.16
CA PHE A 38 7.95 0.44 -3.48
C PHE A 38 6.92 0.86 -4.53
N TYR A 39 5.85 0.09 -4.66
CA TYR A 39 4.78 0.34 -5.62
C TYR A 39 3.49 0.71 -4.90
N PHE A 40 2.87 1.82 -5.28
CA PHE A 40 1.61 2.28 -4.73
C PHE A 40 0.84 3.12 -5.76
N ASN A 41 -0.48 2.91 -5.89
CA ASN A 41 -1.36 3.63 -6.83
C ASN A 41 -0.84 3.67 -8.28
N ALA A 42 -0.47 2.51 -8.79
CA ALA A 42 0.07 2.36 -10.15
C ALA A 42 1.40 3.09 -10.43
N LYS A 43 2.12 3.51 -9.38
CA LYS A 43 3.38 4.25 -9.51
C LYS A 43 4.46 3.64 -8.61
N THR A 44 5.69 3.65 -9.11
CA THR A 44 6.87 3.40 -8.29
C THR A 44 7.20 4.66 -7.49
N LEU A 45 7.22 4.55 -6.17
CA LEU A 45 7.53 5.63 -5.25
C LEU A 45 8.94 5.47 -4.65
N THR A 46 9.51 6.57 -4.19
CA THR A 46 10.73 6.59 -3.38
C THR A 46 10.37 6.37 -1.90
N ILE A 47 11.15 5.57 -1.18
CA ILE A 47 11.08 5.51 0.29
C ILE A 47 11.83 6.73 0.83
N MET A 48 11.09 7.67 1.42
CA MET A 48 11.68 8.86 2.04
C MET A 48 12.01 8.58 3.52
N LEU A 49 13.26 8.78 3.89
CA LEU A 49 13.73 8.75 5.28
C LEU A 49 13.80 10.17 5.81
N GLU A 50 12.94 10.50 6.77
CA GLU A 50 13.01 11.81 7.41
C GLU A 50 14.18 11.82 8.41
N SER A 51 15.11 12.75 8.21
CA SER A 51 16.26 13.00 9.07
C SER A 51 16.12 14.34 9.76
N SER A 52 16.82 14.52 10.87
CA SER A 52 16.83 15.77 11.60
C SER A 52 18.20 16.43 11.59
N GLY A 53 18.28 17.63 12.18
CA GLY A 53 19.55 18.28 12.49
C GLY A 53 20.44 17.53 13.48
N ARG A 54 19.97 16.43 14.10
CA ARG A 54 20.80 15.64 15.01
C ARG A 54 21.70 14.71 14.22
N ILE A 55 22.99 14.82 14.46
CA ILE A 55 24.02 13.96 13.89
C ILE A 55 23.74 12.47 14.13
N SER A 56 23.25 12.10 15.31
CA SER A 56 22.93 10.71 15.60
C SER A 56 21.77 10.17 14.75
N HIS A 57 20.76 10.98 14.46
CA HIS A 57 19.66 10.60 13.59
C HIS A 57 20.14 10.48 12.15
N ASP A 58 20.99 11.40 11.70
CA ASP A 58 21.60 11.34 10.37
C ASP A 58 22.43 10.06 10.17
N ILE A 59 23.30 9.72 11.12
CA ILE A 59 24.09 8.47 11.07
C ILE A 59 23.17 7.24 11.02
N THR A 60 22.17 7.17 11.91
CA THR A 60 21.28 6.00 11.98
C THR A 60 20.36 5.88 10.76
N ASN A 61 19.95 6.99 10.15
CA ASN A 61 19.25 6.99 8.86
C ASN A 61 20.13 6.52 7.71
N ASN A 62 21.41 6.91 7.69
CA ASN A 62 22.37 6.38 6.71
C ASN A 62 22.58 4.86 6.89
N VAL A 63 22.61 4.35 8.13
CA VAL A 63 22.63 2.90 8.39
C VAL A 63 21.40 2.22 7.77
N LEU A 64 20.20 2.75 8.01
CA LEU A 64 18.97 2.21 7.44
C LEU A 64 18.96 2.28 5.90
N LYS A 65 19.39 3.41 5.32
CA LYS A 65 19.48 3.61 3.86
C LYS A 65 20.34 2.54 3.22
N ILE A 66 21.58 2.34 3.71
CA ILE A 66 22.52 1.34 3.18
C ILE A 66 21.91 -0.07 3.27
N LEU A 67 21.30 -0.43 4.40
CA LEU A 67 20.65 -1.74 4.56
C LEU A 67 19.48 -1.93 3.57
N LEU A 68 18.65 -0.91 3.36
CA LEU A 68 17.53 -1.00 2.43
C LEU A 68 18.00 -1.11 0.97
N GLU A 69 19.02 -0.36 0.56
CA GLU A 69 19.50 -0.30 -0.82
C GLU A 69 20.40 -1.49 -1.20
N GLU A 70 21.37 -1.81 -0.35
CA GLU A 70 22.43 -2.78 -0.65
C GLU A 70 22.13 -4.18 -0.13
N VAL A 71 21.35 -4.34 0.95
CA VAL A 71 21.05 -5.67 1.51
C VAL A 71 19.65 -6.13 1.14
N VAL A 72 18.64 -5.28 1.36
CA VAL A 72 17.25 -5.61 1.03
C VAL A 72 16.95 -5.40 -0.46
N GLY A 73 17.64 -4.47 -1.11
CA GLY A 73 17.58 -4.27 -2.57
C GLY A 73 16.56 -3.23 -3.06
N TYR A 74 16.04 -2.34 -2.21
CA TYR A 74 15.17 -1.25 -2.65
C TYR A 74 15.93 -0.26 -3.51
N SER A 75 15.44 0.02 -4.72
CA SER A 75 16.19 0.82 -5.70
C SER A 75 16.06 2.34 -5.56
N ARG A 76 15.19 2.84 -4.67
CA ARG A 76 14.88 4.28 -4.51
C ARG A 76 14.65 4.59 -3.03
N VAL A 77 15.72 4.92 -2.31
CA VAL A 77 15.67 5.38 -0.91
C VAL A 77 16.36 6.73 -0.82
N GLU A 78 15.66 7.76 -0.36
CA GLU A 78 16.20 9.12 -0.26
C GLU A 78 15.98 9.65 1.16
N SER A 79 16.92 10.45 1.65
CA SER A 79 16.79 11.12 2.95
C SER A 79 16.34 12.56 2.75
N MET A 80 15.36 13.02 3.54
CA MET A 80 14.90 14.41 3.58
C MET A 80 15.15 14.98 4.97
N VAL A 81 15.73 16.18 5.06
CA VAL A 81 15.91 16.86 6.35
C VAL A 81 14.61 17.58 6.73
N ASN A 82 13.99 17.17 7.83
CA ASN A 82 12.86 17.84 8.46
C ASN A 82 13.22 18.23 9.90
N ILE A 83 12.71 19.37 10.37
CA ILE A 83 12.81 19.80 11.76
C ILE A 83 11.97 18.83 12.61
N GLU A 84 12.59 18.16 13.58
CA GLU A 84 11.98 17.08 14.37
C GLU A 84 10.64 17.47 15.02
N VAL A 85 9.78 16.46 15.21
CA VAL A 85 8.80 16.46 16.31
C VAL A 85 9.24 15.43 17.36
N PRO A 86 10.02 15.84 18.38
CA PRO A 86 10.51 14.90 19.38
C PRO A 86 9.35 14.36 20.23
N VAL A 87 9.30 13.05 20.43
CA VAL A 87 8.28 12.42 21.28
C VAL A 87 8.74 12.53 22.73
N THR A 88 7.98 13.28 23.53
CA THR A 88 8.16 13.33 24.99
C THR A 88 7.21 12.33 25.64
N SER A 89 7.45 11.97 26.91
CA SER A 89 6.59 11.05 27.68
C SER A 89 5.12 11.47 27.80
N LYS A 90 4.76 12.72 27.44
CA LYS A 90 3.37 13.22 27.39
C LYS A 90 2.83 13.47 25.98
N LEU A 91 3.65 13.33 24.91
CA LEU A 91 3.17 13.54 23.55
C LEU A 91 2.25 12.38 23.18
N ASN A 92 0.97 12.68 22.99
CA ASN A 92 -0.02 11.64 22.76
C ASN A 92 -0.03 11.23 21.27
N THR A 93 0.71 10.17 20.95
CA THR A 93 0.92 9.66 19.58
C THR A 93 -0.34 9.00 18.97
N TRP A 94 -1.36 8.71 19.79
CA TRP A 94 -2.66 8.16 19.34
C TRP A 94 -3.28 8.97 18.20
N LYS A 95 -3.13 10.30 18.18
CA LYS A 95 -3.72 11.13 17.11
C LYS A 95 -3.18 10.77 15.72
N TRP A 96 -1.97 10.22 15.63
CA TRP A 96 -1.33 9.82 14.38
C TRP A 96 -1.54 8.34 14.07
N THR A 97 -1.59 7.49 15.11
CA THR A 97 -1.72 6.03 14.95
C THR A 97 -3.16 5.54 14.89
N THR A 98 -4.11 6.21 15.56
CA THR A 98 -5.54 5.81 15.62
C THR A 98 -6.22 5.85 14.23
N PRO A 99 -5.95 6.85 13.37
CA PRO A 99 -6.49 6.84 12.00
C PRO A 99 -5.92 5.71 11.11
N GLY A 100 -4.86 5.02 11.54
CA GLY A 100 -4.20 3.96 10.78
C GLY A 100 -3.28 4.46 9.66
N TYR A 101 -3.00 5.77 9.57
CA TYR A 101 -2.10 6.33 8.56
C TYR A 101 -0.62 6.09 8.90
N VAL A 102 -0.28 6.03 10.19
CA VAL A 102 1.09 5.85 10.69
C VAL A 102 1.13 4.65 11.62
N VAL A 103 2.17 3.83 11.47
CA VAL A 103 2.45 2.66 12.30
C VAL A 103 3.68 2.97 13.16
N ASP A 104 3.53 2.79 14.48
CA ASP A 104 4.63 2.87 15.43
C ASP A 104 5.36 1.51 15.48
N LEU A 105 6.66 1.52 15.17
CA LEU A 105 7.53 0.35 15.16
C LEU A 105 8.52 0.34 16.33
N GLY A 106 8.26 1.15 17.36
CA GLY A 106 9.00 1.21 18.61
C GLY A 106 10.33 1.95 18.53
N ARG A 107 11.16 1.76 19.55
CA ARG A 107 12.35 2.59 19.81
C ARG A 107 13.51 2.29 18.86
N LEU A 108 14.23 3.35 18.48
CA LEU A 108 15.47 3.30 17.70
C LEU A 108 16.72 3.17 18.58
N GLY A 109 16.74 3.79 19.76
CA GLY A 109 17.94 3.86 20.59
C GLY A 109 17.69 4.39 22.00
N PRO A 110 18.75 4.77 22.72
CA PRO A 110 18.64 5.32 24.07
C PRO A 110 17.88 6.67 24.07
N SER A 111 17.33 7.04 25.23
CA SER A 111 16.80 8.39 25.44
C SER A 111 17.90 9.43 25.25
N ALA A 112 17.53 10.60 24.72
CA ALA A 112 18.39 11.77 24.70
C ALA A 112 17.78 12.91 25.52
N ARG A 113 18.65 13.71 26.14
CA ARG A 113 18.25 14.86 26.95
C ARG A 113 19.01 16.10 26.48
N LEU A 114 18.32 17.24 26.36
CA LEU A 114 18.98 18.53 26.12
C LEU A 114 19.65 18.99 27.41
N GLY A 115 20.76 19.71 27.30
CA GLY A 115 21.45 20.25 28.47
C GLY A 115 22.36 21.41 28.10
N ILE A 116 22.69 22.20 29.13
CA ILE A 116 23.82 23.13 29.07
C ILE A 116 25.00 22.40 29.69
N PHE A 117 26.11 22.31 28.95
CA PHE A 117 27.28 21.54 29.33
C PHE A 117 28.50 22.44 29.49
N MET A 118 29.37 22.03 30.39
CA MET A 118 30.70 22.61 30.58
C MET A 118 31.73 21.51 30.87
N PRO A 119 33.02 21.76 30.67
CA PRO A 119 34.05 20.76 30.88
C PRO A 119 34.28 20.47 32.37
N GLN A 120 34.43 19.19 32.72
CA GLN A 120 34.65 18.74 34.10
C GLN A 120 35.89 19.42 34.74
N TYR A 121 36.96 19.64 33.98
CA TYR A 121 38.16 20.33 34.49
C TYR A 121 37.89 21.79 34.90
N THR A 122 36.94 22.46 34.24
CA THR A 122 36.56 23.84 34.59
C THR A 122 35.68 23.85 35.85
N VAL A 123 34.85 22.81 36.02
CA VAL A 123 34.06 22.60 37.24
C VAL A 123 34.97 22.39 38.44
N GLU A 124 35.99 21.53 38.31
CA GLU A 124 36.97 21.26 39.36
C GLU A 124 37.77 22.51 39.73
N GLU A 125 38.24 23.28 38.75
CA GLU A 125 38.96 24.54 38.98
C GLU A 125 38.11 25.58 39.74
N LEU A 126 36.83 25.72 39.40
CA LEU A 126 35.91 26.64 40.07
C LEU A 126 35.47 26.12 41.45
N TRP A 127 35.43 24.80 41.62
CA TRP A 127 35.16 24.17 42.91
C TRP A 127 36.27 24.43 43.93
N GLU A 128 37.54 24.45 43.51
CA GLU A 128 38.67 24.89 44.35
C GLU A 128 38.53 26.33 44.84
N GLN A 129 37.72 27.13 44.13
CA GLN A 129 37.37 28.50 44.48
C GLN A 129 36.01 28.60 45.18
N GLU A 130 35.47 27.50 45.69
CA GLU A 130 34.19 27.39 46.39
C GLU A 130 32.97 27.80 45.54
N VAL A 131 33.05 27.65 44.22
CA VAL A 131 31.95 27.92 43.30
C VAL A 131 31.28 26.62 42.88
N ILE A 132 30.01 26.47 43.23
CA ILE A 132 29.15 25.36 42.78
C ILE A 132 28.64 25.70 41.38
N THR A 133 29.18 25.07 40.34
CA THR A 133 28.96 25.44 38.94
C THR A 133 27.85 24.65 38.24
N ASP A 134 27.53 23.46 38.74
CA ASP A 134 26.56 22.50 38.19
C ASP A 134 25.09 22.87 38.46
N HIS A 135 24.82 24.05 39.03
CA HIS A 135 23.47 24.55 39.31
C HIS A 135 23.23 25.90 38.63
N TRP A 136 22.08 26.12 37.99
CA TRP A 136 21.79 27.32 37.19
C TRP A 136 22.01 28.68 37.88
N ARG A 137 21.89 28.74 39.22
CA ARG A 137 22.19 29.97 39.98
C ARG A 137 23.66 30.39 39.87
N SER A 138 24.57 29.48 39.54
CA SER A 138 25.98 29.76 39.30
C SER A 138 26.18 30.78 38.19
N LEU A 139 25.26 30.84 37.21
CA LEU A 139 25.29 31.79 36.10
C LEU A 139 25.27 33.25 36.55
N PHE A 140 24.77 33.55 37.75
CA PHE A 140 24.72 34.91 38.32
C PHE A 140 25.97 35.30 39.10
N LEU A 141 26.91 34.38 39.30
CA LEU A 141 28.12 34.64 40.06
C LEU A 141 29.17 35.31 39.17
N ASP A 142 29.75 36.42 39.62
CA ASP A 142 30.77 37.16 38.85
C ASP A 142 31.94 36.27 38.44
N ARG A 143 32.38 35.36 39.32
CA ARG A 143 33.46 34.40 39.03
C ARG A 143 33.09 33.44 37.89
N PHE A 144 31.83 33.02 37.81
CA PHE A 144 31.35 32.19 36.72
C PHE A 144 31.34 33.00 35.42
N ILE A 145 30.76 34.20 35.47
CA ILE A 145 30.67 35.11 34.33
C ILE A 145 32.05 35.40 33.75
N ASP A 146 33.02 35.78 34.60
CA ASP A 146 34.37 36.08 34.13
C ASP A 146 35.03 34.90 33.43
N LYS A 147 34.78 33.68 33.90
CA LYS A 147 35.32 32.45 33.30
C LYS A 147 34.73 32.13 31.92
N PHE A 148 33.45 32.42 31.70
CA PHE A 148 32.72 32.07 30.46
C PHE A 148 32.33 33.26 29.58
N SER A 149 32.79 34.47 29.90
CA SER A 149 32.41 35.72 29.20
C SER A 149 33.02 35.90 27.80
N PHE A 150 34.06 35.13 27.44
CA PHE A 150 34.74 35.24 26.14
C PHE A 150 35.25 36.67 25.79
N LYS A 151 35.45 37.53 26.80
CA LYS A 151 35.78 38.98 26.66
C LYS A 151 36.96 39.27 25.73
N SER A 152 38.03 38.47 25.79
CA SER A 152 39.26 38.69 25.00
C SER A 152 39.11 38.37 23.50
N SER A 153 38.07 37.65 23.11
CA SER A 153 37.87 37.16 21.73
C SER A 153 36.50 37.57 21.17
N PHE A 154 35.92 38.66 21.67
CA PHE A 154 34.56 39.06 21.33
C PHE A 154 34.36 39.40 19.84
N SER A 155 35.37 39.99 19.18
CA SER A 155 35.32 40.23 17.72
C SER A 155 35.35 38.94 16.90
N ALA A 156 36.09 37.92 17.36
CA ALA A 156 36.11 36.60 16.73
C ALA A 156 34.78 35.86 16.92
N LEU A 157 34.11 36.06 18.07
CA LEU A 157 32.79 35.49 18.35
C LEU A 157 31.74 35.91 17.33
N VAL A 158 31.67 37.19 16.99
CA VAL A 158 30.71 37.71 15.99
C VAL A 158 30.95 37.07 14.61
N ASN A 159 32.21 36.91 14.21
CA ASN A 159 32.55 36.28 12.93
C ASN A 159 32.14 34.80 12.87
N LEU A 160 32.14 34.08 14.00
CA LEU A 160 31.70 32.67 14.04
C LEU A 160 30.19 32.50 13.83
N THR A 161 29.41 33.57 14.01
CA THR A 161 27.95 33.54 13.80
C THR A 161 27.54 33.82 12.36
N LEU A 162 28.50 34.03 11.44
CA LEU A 162 28.23 34.26 10.02
C LEU A 162 28.02 32.93 9.29
N SER A 163 26.97 32.86 8.48
CA SER A 163 26.72 31.76 7.53
C SER A 163 27.74 31.81 6.39
N SER A 164 28.14 30.64 5.92
CA SER A 164 29.07 30.44 4.80
C SER A 164 28.43 30.59 3.41
N ASP A 165 27.21 31.11 3.31
CA ASP A 165 26.44 31.15 2.06
C ASP A 165 27.08 31.99 0.94
N ILE A 166 27.03 31.43 -0.28
CA ILE A 166 27.77 31.79 -1.51
C ILE A 166 27.41 33.17 -2.10
N SER A 167 26.47 33.89 -1.50
CA SER A 167 26.12 35.25 -1.95
C SER A 167 27.07 36.28 -1.34
N ASP A 168 27.45 37.33 -2.09
CA ASP A 168 28.41 38.40 -1.72
C ASP A 168 28.09 39.20 -0.42
N ASN A 169 27.17 38.74 0.43
CA ASN A 169 26.75 39.39 1.66
C ASN A 169 26.49 38.34 2.78
N PRO A 170 27.48 38.02 3.64
CA PRO A 170 27.33 37.01 4.67
C PRO A 170 26.29 37.43 5.72
N GLN A 171 25.28 36.60 5.92
CA GLN A 171 24.22 36.80 6.92
C GLN A 171 24.57 36.08 8.22
N HIS A 172 24.09 36.59 9.35
CA HIS A 172 24.22 35.90 10.63
C HIS A 172 23.17 34.79 10.75
N PHE A 173 23.52 33.67 11.39
CA PHE A 173 22.56 32.60 11.67
C PHE A 173 21.33 33.11 12.44
N CYS A 174 21.51 34.07 13.36
CA CYS A 174 20.40 34.74 14.04
C CYS A 174 20.26 36.21 13.63
N GLU A 175 19.15 36.53 12.97
CA GLU A 175 18.80 37.92 12.62
C GLU A 175 17.72 38.48 13.55
N THR A 176 16.61 37.76 13.73
CA THR A 176 15.45 38.30 14.45
C THR A 176 15.66 38.31 15.96
N GLY A 177 15.70 39.51 16.54
CA GLY A 177 15.92 39.71 17.98
C GLY A 177 17.33 39.31 18.39
N CYS A 178 18.31 39.47 17.50
CA CYS A 178 19.73 39.33 17.76
C CYS A 178 20.45 40.62 17.32
N HIS A 179 21.54 40.98 17.97
CA HIS A 179 22.36 42.14 17.61
C HIS A 179 23.76 41.66 17.23
N GLY A 180 24.13 41.83 15.96
CA GLY A 180 25.40 41.31 15.42
C GLY A 180 25.51 39.79 15.52
N GLY A 181 24.43 39.06 15.22
CA GLY A 181 24.36 37.59 15.27
C GLY A 181 24.20 36.97 16.65
N LEU A 182 24.26 37.78 17.72
CA LEU A 182 24.20 37.33 19.11
C LEU A 182 22.85 37.68 19.76
N TYR A 183 22.28 36.76 20.53
CA TYR A 183 21.12 37.04 21.38
C TYR A 183 21.56 37.39 22.79
N TYR A 184 21.09 38.54 23.28
CA TYR A 184 21.40 39.04 24.62
C TYR A 184 20.23 38.77 25.55
N GLY A 185 20.47 37.98 26.60
CA GLY A 185 19.49 37.76 27.65
C GLY A 185 19.18 39.05 28.43
N PRO A 186 17.98 39.16 29.03
CA PRO A 186 17.58 40.35 29.79
C PRO A 186 18.42 40.58 31.06
N GLY A 187 19.12 39.55 31.55
CA GLY A 187 20.06 39.66 32.66
C GLY A 187 21.37 40.40 32.32
N CYS A 188 21.60 40.78 31.06
CA CYS A 188 22.83 41.45 30.61
C CYS A 188 22.76 42.98 30.74
N SER A 189 23.38 43.53 31.80
CA SER A 189 23.56 44.98 31.97
C SER A 189 24.61 45.53 31.00
N ASN A 190 24.24 46.52 30.17
CA ASN A 190 25.09 47.19 29.17
C ASN A 190 25.81 46.27 28.17
N GLN A 191 25.02 45.55 27.38
CA GLN A 191 25.33 44.79 26.16
C GLN A 191 26.45 43.73 26.24
N HIS A 192 27.56 43.86 26.98
CA HIS A 192 28.65 42.85 27.00
C HIS A 192 29.35 42.60 28.35
N GLN A 193 29.30 43.51 29.34
CA GLN A 193 30.31 43.47 30.41
C GLN A 193 30.08 42.39 31.49
N ASN A 194 28.85 41.90 31.67
CA ASN A 194 28.48 40.97 32.75
C ASN A 194 27.70 39.71 32.28
N CYS A 195 28.00 39.14 31.12
CA CYS A 195 27.33 37.92 30.64
C CYS A 195 28.28 36.82 30.18
N SER A 196 27.86 35.57 30.40
CA SER A 196 28.54 34.38 29.88
C SER A 196 28.07 34.08 28.46
N VAL A 197 28.93 33.52 27.62
CA VAL A 197 28.59 33.10 26.26
C VAL A 197 28.19 31.63 26.26
N LEU A 198 26.97 31.36 25.81
CA LEU A 198 26.42 30.03 25.56
C LEU A 198 26.47 29.74 24.06
N PHE A 199 27.27 28.77 23.65
CA PHE A 199 27.33 28.35 22.25
C PHE A 199 26.22 27.35 21.91
N SER A 200 25.67 27.46 20.71
CA SER A 200 24.70 26.53 20.14
C SER A 200 24.97 26.34 18.64
N THR A 201 24.36 25.31 18.05
CA THR A 201 24.37 25.02 16.62
C THR A 201 23.51 26.02 15.82
N TYR A 202 22.44 25.58 15.17
CA TYR A 202 21.55 26.43 14.39
C TYR A 202 20.30 26.87 15.19
N PRO A 203 19.83 28.12 14.98
CA PRO A 203 18.70 28.66 15.73
C PRO A 203 17.37 27.97 15.40
N GLU A 204 17.21 27.32 14.25
CA GLU A 204 15.96 26.60 13.94
C GLU A 204 15.71 25.43 14.91
N TYR A 205 16.76 24.90 15.54
CA TYR A 205 16.65 23.72 16.40
C TYR A 205 16.29 24.05 17.85
N ASP A 206 16.80 25.15 18.41
CA ASP A 206 16.70 25.41 19.85
C ASP A 206 16.34 26.83 20.25
N ARG A 207 16.17 27.77 19.31
CA ARG A 207 15.78 29.16 19.64
C ARG A 207 14.48 29.22 20.44
N TYR A 208 13.52 28.37 20.12
CA TYR A 208 12.23 28.26 20.81
C TYR A 208 12.33 27.65 22.21
N ILE A 209 13.50 27.10 22.56
CA ILE A 209 13.81 26.55 23.88
C ILE A 209 14.66 27.55 24.67
N LEU A 210 15.75 28.04 24.07
CA LEU A 210 16.75 28.87 24.74
C LEU A 210 16.26 30.29 25.05
N LYS A 211 15.67 31.01 24.08
CA LYS A 211 15.22 32.40 24.33
C LYS A 211 14.20 32.45 25.48
N PRO A 212 13.14 31.64 25.46
CA PRO A 212 12.15 31.70 26.52
C PRO A 212 12.71 31.26 27.89
N LEU A 213 13.65 30.31 27.92
CA LEU A 213 14.32 29.87 29.16
C LEU A 213 15.11 31.02 29.79
N ILE A 214 15.91 31.69 28.96
CA ILE A 214 16.74 32.84 29.37
C ILE A 214 15.87 34.00 29.86
N GLU A 215 14.77 34.29 29.16
CA GLU A 215 13.82 35.34 29.53
C GLU A 215 13.11 35.03 30.86
N LYS A 216 12.58 33.81 31.01
CA LYS A 216 11.81 33.43 32.21
C LYS A 216 12.67 33.40 33.47
N LEU A 217 13.91 32.93 33.37
CA LEU A 217 14.82 32.85 34.52
C LEU A 217 15.70 34.10 34.66
N ASN A 218 15.56 35.08 33.76
CA ASN A 218 16.38 36.29 33.70
C ASN A 218 17.90 35.99 33.70
N LEU A 219 18.33 35.01 32.90
CA LEU A 219 19.71 34.53 32.92
C LEU A 219 20.67 35.54 32.26
N PRO A 220 21.87 35.78 32.84
CA PRO A 220 22.90 36.65 32.25
C PRO A 220 23.72 35.90 31.19
N LEU A 221 23.03 35.49 30.11
CA LEU A 221 23.61 34.71 29.01
C LEU A 221 23.53 35.47 27.67
N ILE A 222 24.60 35.33 26.88
CA ILE A 222 24.63 35.65 25.46
C ILE A 222 24.58 34.33 24.70
N VAL A 223 23.64 34.16 23.77
CA VAL A 223 23.59 32.95 22.92
C VAL A 223 24.25 33.22 21.59
N ALA A 224 25.22 32.38 21.23
CA ALA A 224 25.94 32.41 19.96
C ALA A 224 25.62 31.14 19.16
N TRP A 225 24.78 31.29 18.13
CA TRP A 225 24.54 30.22 17.14
C TRP A 225 25.64 30.26 16.09
N ILE A 226 26.40 29.17 15.98
CA ILE A 226 27.59 29.07 15.12
C ILE A 226 27.47 27.99 14.04
N GLY A 227 26.25 27.45 13.85
CA GLY A 227 25.89 26.59 12.72
C GLY A 227 26.80 25.37 12.56
N GLU A 228 27.34 25.19 11.36
CA GLU A 228 28.23 24.08 10.98
C GLU A 228 29.54 24.05 11.77
N ASN A 229 29.99 25.21 12.27
CA ASN A 229 31.23 25.31 13.04
C ASN A 229 31.08 24.83 14.48
N PHE A 230 29.87 24.50 14.94
CA PHE A 230 29.60 24.13 16.32
C PHE A 230 30.48 22.99 16.84
N ILE A 231 30.41 21.80 16.24
CA ILE A 231 31.19 20.64 16.72
C ILE A 231 32.71 20.87 16.59
N PRO A 232 33.25 21.35 15.43
CA PRO A 232 34.68 21.61 15.30
C PRO A 232 35.21 22.65 16.28
N PHE A 233 34.49 23.77 16.47
CA PHE A 233 34.92 24.87 17.33
C PHE A 233 34.94 24.46 18.80
N ILE A 234 33.85 23.86 19.30
CA ILE A 234 33.78 23.43 20.69
C ILE A 234 34.81 22.33 20.97
N SER A 235 35.03 21.42 20.02
CA SER A 235 36.08 20.39 20.15
C SER A 235 37.49 20.98 20.28
N ASP A 236 37.84 22.00 19.50
CA ASP A 236 39.16 22.67 19.61
C ASP A 236 39.35 23.33 20.99
N LEU A 237 38.32 23.99 21.51
CA LEU A 237 38.35 24.58 22.86
C LEU A 237 38.53 23.51 23.95
N LEU A 238 37.78 22.42 23.87
CA LEU A 238 37.87 21.30 24.82
C LEU A 238 39.25 20.63 24.78
N GLN A 239 39.83 20.47 23.59
CA GLN A 239 41.18 19.90 23.44
C GLN A 239 42.27 20.82 24.03
N ARG A 240 42.09 22.14 23.91
CA ARG A 240 42.99 23.15 24.51
C ARG A 240 42.73 23.39 26.00
N GLN A 241 41.82 22.64 26.61
CA GLN A 241 41.36 22.81 27.99
C GLN A 241 40.86 24.24 28.29
N GLN A 242 40.23 24.89 27.32
CA GLN A 242 39.65 26.22 27.52
C GLN A 242 38.24 26.13 28.13
N PRO A 243 37.85 27.10 28.98
CA PRO A 243 36.47 27.16 29.49
C PRO A 243 35.48 27.41 28.34
N VAL A 244 34.42 26.62 28.28
CA VAL A 244 33.36 26.77 27.28
C VAL A 244 32.02 26.35 27.86
N LEU A 245 30.97 27.09 27.54
CA LEU A 245 29.60 26.77 27.92
C LEU A 245 28.78 26.59 26.64
N PHE A 246 28.13 25.44 26.48
CA PHE A 246 27.39 25.15 25.25
C PHE A 246 26.12 24.36 25.49
N PHE A 247 25.19 24.45 24.55
CA PHE A 247 23.90 23.75 24.58
C PHE A 247 23.89 22.64 23.54
N ASP A 248 23.61 21.41 23.97
CA ASP A 248 23.59 20.24 23.07
C ASP A 248 22.72 19.11 23.64
N PHE A 249 22.67 17.97 22.96
CA PHE A 249 22.10 16.73 23.44
C PHE A 249 23.11 15.88 24.22
N ASP A 250 22.62 15.12 25.17
CA ASP A 250 23.29 13.95 25.74
C ASP A 250 22.47 12.71 25.39
N PRO A 251 22.99 11.77 24.58
CA PRO A 251 24.31 11.79 23.93
C PRO A 251 24.35 12.58 22.61
N SER A 252 25.49 13.23 22.33
CA SER A 252 25.89 13.92 21.09
C SER A 252 27.37 13.61 20.77
N PRO A 253 27.92 14.03 19.61
CA PRO A 253 29.35 13.88 19.34
C PRO A 253 30.25 14.47 20.44
N LEU A 254 29.86 15.61 21.03
CA LEU A 254 30.63 16.26 22.10
C LEU A 254 30.47 15.53 23.44
N THR A 255 29.24 15.28 23.89
CA THR A 255 28.96 14.64 25.19
C THR A 255 29.35 13.17 25.24
N SER A 256 29.46 12.50 24.08
CA SER A 256 29.98 11.13 24.00
C SER A 256 31.51 11.07 23.97
N THR A 257 32.21 12.17 23.62
CA THR A 257 33.67 12.17 23.43
C THR A 257 34.43 12.76 24.60
N TYR A 258 33.87 13.79 25.24
CA TYR A 258 34.56 14.55 26.29
C TYR A 258 33.88 14.34 27.65
N ASN A 259 34.65 14.49 28.72
CA ASN A 259 34.13 14.44 30.08
C ASN A 259 33.51 15.79 30.46
N LEU A 260 32.19 15.85 30.52
CA LEU A 260 31.43 17.09 30.68
C LEU A 260 30.45 16.98 31.85
N THR A 261 30.19 18.12 32.47
CA THR A 261 29.19 18.27 33.53
C THR A 261 27.98 19.01 32.96
N SER A 262 26.80 18.46 33.18
CA SER A 262 25.53 19.14 32.85
C SER A 262 25.17 20.13 33.95
N LEU A 263 24.75 21.33 33.57
CA LEU A 263 24.16 22.31 34.49
C LEU A 263 22.70 21.95 34.75
N HIS A 264 22.35 21.82 36.03
CA HIS A 264 21.01 21.50 36.50
C HIS A 264 20.13 22.75 36.59
N LEU A 265 18.95 22.67 35.96
CA LEU A 265 17.88 23.67 36.01
C LEU A 265 16.87 23.32 37.12
N ILE A 266 15.84 24.16 37.27
CA ILE A 266 14.75 23.95 38.24
C ILE A 266 13.94 22.71 37.86
N ALA A 267 13.56 21.84 38.80
CA ALA A 267 12.67 20.72 38.51
C ALA A 267 11.32 21.19 37.95
N CYS A 268 10.85 20.57 36.87
CA CYS A 268 9.56 20.91 36.27
C CYS A 268 8.38 20.43 37.13
N ASP A 269 7.33 21.23 37.24
CA ASP A 269 6.05 20.77 37.79
C ASP A 269 5.44 19.70 36.84
N PRO A 270 5.09 18.51 37.34
CA PRO A 270 4.45 17.47 36.54
C PRO A 270 3.05 17.85 36.04
N SER A 271 2.40 18.89 36.56
CA SER A 271 1.08 19.36 36.14
C SER A 271 1.10 20.36 34.97
N GLU A 272 2.24 21.02 34.72
CA GLU A 272 2.38 21.99 33.64
C GLU A 272 2.54 21.32 32.24
N ASP A 273 2.23 22.09 31.19
CA ASP A 273 2.25 21.71 29.77
C ASP A 273 3.63 21.13 29.38
N PRO A 274 3.74 20.10 28.52
CA PRO A 274 5.03 19.64 27.97
C PRO A 274 5.92 20.74 27.36
N VAL A 275 5.38 21.92 27.03
CA VAL A 275 6.12 23.09 26.51
C VAL A 275 6.49 24.09 27.61
N THR A 276 6.46 23.71 28.88
CA THR A 276 6.75 24.65 29.96
C THR A 276 8.23 24.98 30.03
N ILE A 277 8.56 26.07 29.36
CA ILE A 277 9.84 26.75 29.36
C ILE A 277 10.21 27.14 30.80
N GLY A 278 11.48 26.96 31.21
CA GLY A 278 12.01 27.44 32.50
C GLY A 278 12.43 26.38 33.52
N CYS A 279 12.49 25.09 33.15
CA CYS A 279 12.78 23.99 34.05
C CYS A 279 13.62 22.89 33.35
N GLU A 280 14.04 21.86 34.11
CA GLU A 280 14.92 20.75 33.68
C GLU A 280 14.40 20.05 32.43
N PHE A 281 15.28 19.87 31.44
CA PHE A 281 14.92 19.25 30.18
C PHE A 281 14.55 17.78 30.37
N ARG A 282 13.35 17.40 29.90
CA ARG A 282 12.89 16.02 29.94
C ARG A 282 13.61 15.14 28.91
N GLU A 283 13.79 13.88 29.27
CA GLU A 283 14.24 12.83 28.34
C GLU A 283 13.28 12.70 27.15
N ARG A 284 13.86 12.46 25.99
CA ARG A 284 13.16 12.27 24.71
C ARG A 284 13.56 10.92 24.13
N THR A 285 12.57 10.12 23.75
CA THR A 285 12.82 8.83 23.09
C THR A 285 12.75 9.00 21.58
N TYR A 286 13.56 8.20 20.88
CA TYR A 286 13.50 8.10 19.43
C TYR A 286 12.60 6.92 19.07
N GLU A 287 11.38 7.22 18.63
CA GLU A 287 10.43 6.22 18.16
C GLU A 287 10.44 6.18 16.63
N LYS A 288 10.25 4.99 16.06
CA LYS A 288 10.25 4.75 14.62
C LYS A 288 8.81 4.76 14.12
N PHE A 289 8.45 5.80 13.38
CA PHE A 289 7.13 5.89 12.74
C PHE A 289 7.24 5.61 11.24
N VAL A 290 6.32 4.80 10.73
CA VAL A 290 6.30 4.43 9.31
C VAL A 290 4.92 4.69 8.72
N TRP A 291 4.88 5.28 7.53
CA TRP A 291 3.63 5.41 6.78
C TRP A 291 3.04 4.03 6.51
N ASN A 292 1.75 3.83 6.80
CA ASN A 292 1.12 2.52 6.70
C ASN A 292 1.25 1.88 5.31
N LYS A 293 1.32 2.68 4.24
CA LYS A 293 1.54 2.14 2.89
C LYS A 293 2.94 1.55 2.70
N ILE A 294 3.97 2.10 3.34
CA ILE A 294 5.31 1.48 3.38
C ILE A 294 5.23 0.19 4.20
N TYR A 295 4.60 0.25 5.38
CA TYR A 295 4.44 -0.93 6.24
C TYR A 295 3.82 -2.13 5.50
N VAL A 296 2.80 -1.87 4.66
CA VAL A 296 2.04 -2.91 3.97
C VAL A 296 2.64 -3.31 2.62
N ASN A 297 3.08 -2.35 1.81
CA ASN A 297 3.57 -2.64 0.45
C ASN A 297 5.07 -2.96 0.41
N THR A 298 5.80 -2.77 1.51
CA THR A 298 7.23 -3.07 1.63
C THR A 298 7.54 -3.84 2.92
N PRO A 299 6.99 -5.07 3.09
CA PRO A 299 7.08 -5.80 4.36
C PRO A 299 8.53 -6.09 4.78
N GLU A 300 9.47 -6.26 3.85
CA GLU A 300 10.88 -6.44 4.17
C GLU A 300 11.51 -5.16 4.73
N ALA A 301 11.18 -4.00 4.17
CA ALA A 301 11.64 -2.72 4.72
C ALA A 301 11.03 -2.47 6.09
N ALA A 302 9.73 -2.70 6.24
CA ALA A 302 9.02 -2.60 7.52
C ALA A 302 9.63 -3.51 8.60
N HIS A 303 10.01 -4.73 8.22
CA HIS A 303 10.71 -5.66 9.11
C HIS A 303 12.05 -5.09 9.58
N VAL A 304 12.91 -4.66 8.64
CA VAL A 304 14.22 -4.07 8.97
C VAL A 304 14.03 -2.86 9.88
N ILE A 305 13.12 -1.94 9.56
CA ILE A 305 12.84 -0.76 10.40
C ILE A 305 12.39 -1.20 11.80
N SER A 306 11.51 -2.20 11.92
CA SER A 306 11.05 -2.68 13.23
C SER A 306 12.17 -3.29 14.08
N LYS A 307 13.15 -3.95 13.46
CA LYS A 307 14.27 -4.61 14.14
C LYS A 307 15.49 -3.70 14.36
N LEU A 308 15.64 -2.68 13.54
CA LEU A 308 16.70 -1.67 13.66
C LEU A 308 16.67 -1.06 15.06
N GLY A 309 17.75 -1.18 15.80
CA GLY A 309 17.85 -0.64 17.14
C GLY A 309 19.28 -0.65 17.67
N PHE A 310 19.65 0.40 18.38
CA PHE A 310 21.01 0.58 18.91
C PHE A 310 21.01 0.58 20.44
N SER A 311 21.95 -0.15 21.03
CA SER A 311 22.23 -0.03 22.47
C SER A 311 22.90 1.31 22.79
N ALA A 312 22.86 1.72 24.06
CA ALA A 312 23.50 2.97 24.49
C ALA A 312 24.99 3.02 24.11
N HIS A 313 25.72 1.92 24.31
CA HIS A 313 27.13 1.82 23.94
C HIS A 313 27.36 1.92 22.43
N GLN A 314 26.53 1.24 21.62
CA GLN A 314 26.62 1.31 20.15
C GLN A 314 26.36 2.74 19.65
N TYR A 315 25.37 3.40 20.24
CA TYR A 315 25.00 4.77 19.90
C TYR A 315 26.12 5.76 20.23
N GLN A 316 26.73 5.65 21.41
CA GLN A 316 27.88 6.47 21.80
C GLN A 316 29.09 6.24 20.89
N ALA A 317 29.38 4.97 20.52
CA ALA A 317 30.48 4.65 19.62
C ALA A 317 30.32 5.28 18.23
N LEU A 318 29.09 5.32 17.68
CA LEU A 318 28.78 6.01 16.42
C LEU A 318 29.06 7.52 16.52
N LEU A 319 28.63 8.14 17.62
CA LEU A 319 28.83 9.57 17.86
C LEU A 319 30.32 9.93 18.03
N GLN A 320 31.08 9.12 18.76
CA GLN A 320 32.54 9.27 18.89
C GLN A 320 33.28 9.09 17.56
N ALA A 321 32.83 8.15 16.72
CA ALA A 321 33.39 7.95 15.39
C ALA A 321 33.15 9.18 14.49
N TYR A 322 31.97 9.79 14.58
CA TYR A 322 31.65 11.03 13.89
C TYR A 322 32.54 12.21 14.31
N SER A 323 32.81 12.36 15.61
CA SER A 323 33.74 13.40 16.11
C SER A 323 35.13 13.32 15.48
N LYS A 324 35.57 12.11 15.08
CA LYS A 324 36.85 11.90 14.39
C LYS A 324 36.76 12.10 12.88
N LYS A 325 35.61 11.79 12.28
CA LYS A 325 35.36 11.85 10.83
C LYS A 325 33.93 12.38 10.60
N PRO A 326 33.74 13.69 10.34
CA PRO A 326 32.41 14.32 10.28
C PRO A 326 31.70 14.04 8.94
N TYR A 327 31.49 12.77 8.63
CA TYR A 327 30.80 12.29 7.44
C TYR A 327 29.88 11.13 7.83
N ALA A 328 28.59 11.42 8.05
CA ALA A 328 27.62 10.48 8.59
C ALA A 328 27.49 9.20 7.75
N GLU A 329 27.45 9.32 6.42
CA GLU A 329 27.41 8.20 5.48
C GLU A 329 28.61 7.27 5.66
N LYS A 330 29.82 7.83 5.80
CA LYS A 330 31.06 7.06 5.98
C LYS A 330 31.09 6.37 7.35
N VAL A 331 30.67 7.06 8.41
CA VAL A 331 30.58 6.49 9.76
C VAL A 331 29.57 5.35 9.80
N ALA A 332 28.40 5.52 9.16
CA ALA A 332 27.40 4.47 9.03
C ALA A 332 27.94 3.26 8.26
N CYS A 333 28.65 3.49 7.15
CA CYS A 333 29.25 2.44 6.34
C CYS A 333 30.34 1.66 7.10
N ASP A 334 31.27 2.36 7.74
CA ASP A 334 32.34 1.75 8.56
C ASP A 334 31.71 0.93 9.70
N TRP A 335 30.70 1.46 10.40
CA TRP A 335 30.00 0.73 11.45
C TRP A 335 29.31 -0.54 10.95
N LEU A 336 28.64 -0.48 9.80
CA LEU A 336 28.00 -1.66 9.21
C LEU A 336 29.03 -2.75 8.87
N LYS A 337 30.20 -2.38 8.33
CA LYS A 337 31.29 -3.34 8.04
C LYS A 337 31.79 -4.04 9.31
N ASP A 338 31.93 -3.29 10.39
CA ASP A 338 32.47 -3.81 11.65
C ASP A 338 31.44 -4.60 12.49
N ASN A 339 30.13 -4.45 12.21
CA ASN A 339 29.04 -4.97 13.05
C ASN A 339 28.08 -5.91 12.31
N GLU A 340 28.59 -6.69 11.35
CA GLU A 340 27.82 -7.63 10.52
C GLU A 340 26.89 -8.56 11.32
N VAL A 341 27.40 -9.13 12.41
CA VAL A 341 26.63 -10.04 13.27
C VAL A 341 25.38 -9.36 13.86
N ILE A 342 25.47 -8.07 14.19
CA ILE A 342 24.38 -7.32 14.80
C ILE A 342 23.30 -7.04 13.75
N TRP A 343 23.67 -6.37 12.65
CA TRP A 343 22.65 -5.94 11.69
C TRP A 343 22.06 -7.09 10.88
N ARG A 344 22.78 -8.22 10.71
CA ARG A 344 22.20 -9.43 10.10
C ARG A 344 20.99 -9.96 10.88
N SER A 345 20.92 -9.73 12.19
CA SER A 345 19.76 -10.10 13.00
C SER A 345 18.52 -9.23 12.72
N TRP A 346 18.70 -8.06 12.09
CA TRP A 346 17.62 -7.16 11.67
C TRP A 346 17.05 -7.51 10.30
N ILE A 347 17.76 -8.35 9.54
CA ILE A 347 17.39 -8.74 8.19
C ILE A 347 16.42 -9.91 8.24
N PRO A 348 15.30 -9.87 7.49
CA PRO A 348 14.35 -10.97 7.50
C PRO A 348 15.00 -12.25 6.92
N PRO A 349 14.74 -13.43 7.51
CA PRO A 349 15.37 -14.69 7.09
C PRO A 349 15.00 -15.11 5.66
N ASN A 350 13.92 -14.54 5.13
CA ASN A 350 13.30 -14.91 3.86
C ASN A 350 13.52 -13.88 2.75
N LEU A 351 14.60 -13.09 2.78
CA LEU A 351 14.94 -12.18 1.68
C LEU A 351 15.08 -12.87 0.30
N SER A 352 15.25 -14.19 0.28
CA SER A 352 15.28 -15.02 -0.93
C SER A 352 13.90 -15.22 -1.57
N HIS A 353 12.81 -14.96 -0.85
CA HIS A 353 11.46 -15.10 -1.38
C HIS A 353 11.10 -13.90 -2.25
N LYS A 354 10.50 -14.18 -3.40
CA LYS A 354 9.99 -13.14 -4.30
C LYS A 354 8.86 -12.38 -3.59
N PRO A 355 8.81 -11.03 -3.69
CA PRO A 355 7.68 -10.24 -3.22
C PRO A 355 6.36 -10.71 -3.83
N ARG A 356 5.28 -10.67 -3.03
CA ARG A 356 3.95 -11.14 -3.43
C ARG A 356 3.15 -10.03 -4.11
N ILE A 357 2.48 -10.38 -5.21
CA ILE A 357 1.47 -9.54 -5.87
C ILE A 357 0.15 -10.31 -5.93
N PHE A 358 -0.97 -9.59 -5.88
CA PHE A 358 -2.29 -10.19 -5.70
C PHE A 358 -3.19 -9.94 -6.90
N LEU A 359 -3.92 -10.98 -7.32
CA LEU A 359 -5.10 -10.86 -8.18
C LEU A 359 -6.34 -11.02 -7.32
N LEU A 360 -7.34 -10.20 -7.61
CA LEU A 360 -8.66 -10.37 -7.03
C LEU A 360 -9.43 -11.41 -7.87
N GLY A 361 -9.57 -12.62 -7.35
CA GLY A 361 -10.21 -13.73 -8.06
C GLY A 361 -11.67 -13.88 -7.69
N MET A 362 -12.58 -13.56 -8.61
CA MET A 362 -14.02 -13.68 -8.38
C MET A 362 -14.53 -14.97 -9.01
N PHE A 363 -15.08 -15.86 -8.18
CA PHE A 363 -15.53 -17.19 -8.58
C PHE A 363 -16.92 -17.48 -8.04
N PRO A 364 -17.82 -18.08 -8.83
CA PRO A 364 -19.10 -18.58 -8.34
C PRO A 364 -18.88 -19.90 -7.60
N LEU A 365 -18.58 -19.85 -6.30
CA LEU A 365 -18.22 -21.06 -5.54
C LEU A 365 -19.45 -21.78 -5.01
N GLU A 366 -20.27 -21.09 -4.22
CA GLU A 366 -21.40 -21.67 -3.49
C GLU A 366 -22.51 -20.64 -3.27
N ASN A 367 -23.74 -21.10 -3.05
CA ASN A 367 -24.92 -20.27 -2.71
C ASN A 367 -25.27 -19.18 -3.76
N GLY A 368 -24.86 -19.39 -5.02
CA GLY A 368 -25.14 -18.52 -6.14
C GLY A 368 -26.19 -19.05 -7.13
N LEU A 369 -26.51 -18.24 -8.13
CA LEU A 369 -27.42 -18.61 -9.25
C LEU A 369 -26.83 -19.71 -10.13
N TRP A 370 -25.51 -19.73 -10.23
CA TRP A 370 -24.73 -20.73 -10.94
C TRP A 370 -23.49 -21.00 -10.10
N ASN A 371 -23.21 -22.26 -9.75
CA ASN A 371 -22.06 -22.64 -8.92
C ASN A 371 -21.08 -23.46 -9.76
N GLN A 372 -19.81 -23.06 -9.77
CA GLN A 372 -18.73 -23.71 -10.51
C GLN A 372 -17.41 -23.71 -9.70
N PRO A 373 -17.35 -24.47 -8.59
CA PRO A 373 -16.17 -24.51 -7.73
C PRO A 373 -14.90 -24.99 -8.46
N GLY A 374 -15.05 -25.79 -9.53
CA GLY A 374 -13.92 -26.27 -10.34
C GLY A 374 -13.10 -25.16 -11.01
N LEU A 375 -13.68 -23.98 -11.23
CA LEU A 375 -12.95 -22.83 -11.80
C LEU A 375 -11.83 -22.34 -10.88
N LYS A 376 -12.02 -22.45 -9.56
CA LYS A 376 -11.00 -22.14 -8.57
C LYS A 376 -9.79 -23.06 -8.70
N ALA A 377 -10.03 -24.37 -8.80
CA ALA A 377 -8.98 -25.37 -8.96
C ALA A 377 -8.16 -25.16 -10.24
N ALA A 378 -8.82 -24.77 -11.33
CA ALA A 378 -8.14 -24.42 -12.59
C ALA A 378 -7.22 -23.20 -12.42
N ALA A 379 -7.68 -22.16 -11.69
CA ALA A 379 -6.88 -20.98 -11.39
C ALA A 379 -5.68 -21.30 -10.48
N GLU A 380 -5.86 -22.13 -9.47
CA GLU A 380 -4.77 -22.60 -8.60
C GLU A 380 -3.68 -23.34 -9.39
N LEU A 381 -4.08 -24.22 -10.30
CA LEU A 381 -3.14 -24.93 -11.19
C LEU A 381 -2.36 -23.97 -12.09
N ALA A 382 -3.02 -22.91 -12.59
CA ALA A 382 -2.37 -21.89 -13.42
C ALA A 382 -1.35 -21.06 -12.62
N ILE A 383 -1.71 -20.58 -11.43
CA ILE A 383 -0.81 -19.80 -10.55
C ILE A 383 0.42 -20.60 -10.15
N SER A 384 0.22 -21.87 -9.76
CA SER A 384 1.32 -22.76 -9.40
C SER A 384 2.39 -22.83 -10.50
N ARG A 385 1.95 -22.91 -11.76
CA ARG A 385 2.86 -22.93 -12.92
C ARG A 385 3.52 -21.60 -13.19
N VAL A 386 2.77 -20.50 -13.13
CA VAL A 386 3.32 -19.15 -13.33
C VAL A 386 4.45 -18.87 -12.35
N ASN A 387 4.29 -19.27 -11.08
CA ASN A 387 5.31 -19.01 -10.05
C ASN A 387 6.51 -19.98 -10.14
N GLN A 388 6.31 -21.19 -10.66
CA GLN A 388 7.39 -22.16 -10.94
C GLN A 388 8.23 -21.76 -12.16
N ASP A 389 7.63 -21.09 -13.15
CA ASP A 389 8.34 -20.63 -14.34
C ASP A 389 9.18 -19.38 -14.04
N LYS A 390 10.50 -19.57 -14.02
CA LYS A 390 11.46 -18.48 -13.76
C LYS A 390 11.48 -17.42 -14.85
N ALA A 391 10.96 -17.70 -16.06
CA ALA A 391 10.93 -16.75 -17.17
C ALA A 391 9.73 -15.80 -17.12
N VAL A 392 8.61 -16.20 -16.51
CA VAL A 392 7.35 -15.43 -16.54
C VAL A 392 7.34 -14.32 -15.49
N LEU A 393 7.50 -14.68 -14.21
CA LEU A 393 7.61 -13.72 -13.10
C LEU A 393 8.92 -13.95 -12.33
N PRO A 394 10.07 -13.49 -12.87
CA PRO A 394 11.37 -13.71 -12.23
C PRO A 394 11.48 -13.05 -10.86
N LYS A 395 10.78 -11.92 -10.66
CA LYS A 395 10.91 -11.07 -9.47
C LYS A 395 9.74 -11.13 -8.51
N TYR A 396 8.62 -11.77 -8.86
CA TYR A 396 7.39 -11.75 -8.06
C TYR A 396 6.79 -13.13 -7.88
N ASP A 397 6.04 -13.31 -6.80
CA ASP A 397 5.17 -14.45 -6.55
C ASP A 397 3.71 -13.98 -6.71
N LEU A 398 2.97 -14.57 -7.64
CA LEU A 398 1.58 -14.22 -7.92
C LEU A 398 0.64 -15.01 -7.02
N GLN A 399 -0.31 -14.35 -6.36
CA GLN A 399 -1.31 -14.99 -5.52
C GLN A 399 -2.71 -14.51 -5.88
N ILE A 400 -3.71 -15.36 -5.67
CA ILE A 400 -5.12 -15.01 -5.88
C ILE A 400 -5.82 -14.87 -4.53
N LEU A 401 -6.56 -13.78 -4.37
CA LEU A 401 -7.53 -13.59 -3.31
C LEU A 401 -8.88 -14.14 -3.81
N TYR A 402 -9.27 -15.32 -3.32
CA TYR A 402 -10.48 -16.00 -3.77
C TYR A 402 -11.74 -15.40 -3.13
N ILE A 403 -12.66 -14.93 -3.97
CA ILE A 403 -13.95 -14.37 -3.60
C ILE A 403 -15.05 -15.27 -4.13
N ASN A 404 -15.99 -15.65 -3.26
CA ASN A 404 -17.25 -16.24 -3.69
C ASN A 404 -18.19 -15.12 -4.17
N SER A 405 -18.29 -14.92 -5.48
CA SER A 405 -19.10 -13.84 -6.08
C SER A 405 -20.60 -14.19 -6.15
N GLN A 406 -20.94 -15.48 -6.13
CA GLN A 406 -22.31 -16.01 -6.15
C GLN A 406 -23.12 -15.73 -7.43
N CYS A 407 -22.48 -15.30 -8.52
CA CYS A 407 -23.18 -14.82 -9.71
C CYS A 407 -24.13 -13.63 -9.39
N LYS A 408 -23.77 -12.77 -8.43
CA LYS A 408 -24.58 -11.65 -7.91
C LYS A 408 -23.80 -10.34 -7.90
N ALA A 409 -24.35 -9.33 -8.56
CA ALA A 409 -23.72 -8.02 -8.73
C ALA A 409 -23.40 -7.32 -7.40
N ASP A 410 -24.33 -7.32 -6.43
CA ASP A 410 -24.17 -6.67 -5.14
C ASP A 410 -23.07 -7.32 -4.28
N VAL A 411 -22.99 -8.65 -4.29
CA VAL A 411 -21.94 -9.42 -3.60
C VAL A 411 -20.57 -9.13 -4.20
N ALA A 412 -20.46 -9.19 -5.54
CA ALA A 412 -19.21 -8.91 -6.25
C ALA A 412 -18.71 -7.49 -5.98
N MET A 413 -19.59 -6.48 -6.06
CA MET A 413 -19.24 -5.08 -5.79
C MET A 413 -18.79 -4.86 -4.34
N LYS A 414 -19.52 -5.44 -3.36
CA LYS A 414 -19.17 -5.32 -1.94
C LYS A 414 -17.78 -5.87 -1.66
N GLU A 415 -17.47 -7.07 -2.16
CA GLU A 415 -16.15 -7.67 -1.95
C GLU A 415 -15.07 -6.93 -2.72
N PHE A 416 -15.32 -6.48 -3.96
CA PHE A 416 -14.38 -5.63 -4.70
C PHE A 416 -13.96 -4.41 -3.90
N ILE A 417 -14.93 -3.60 -3.44
CA ILE A 417 -14.69 -2.38 -2.67
C ILE A 417 -13.91 -2.69 -1.38
N LYS A 418 -14.32 -3.74 -0.66
CA LYS A 418 -13.66 -4.18 0.57
C LYS A 418 -12.17 -4.49 0.38
N TYR A 419 -11.79 -5.18 -0.70
CA TYR A 419 -10.39 -5.52 -0.94
C TYR A 419 -9.58 -4.34 -1.48
N VAL A 420 -10.11 -3.57 -2.43
CA VAL A 420 -9.38 -2.44 -3.02
C VAL A 420 -9.20 -1.27 -2.05
N GLN A 421 -10.07 -1.13 -1.04
CA GLN A 421 -9.94 -0.13 0.03
C GLN A 421 -9.19 -0.64 1.27
N ASN A 422 -8.80 -1.92 1.30
CA ASN A 422 -8.09 -2.46 2.46
C ASN A 422 -6.61 -2.11 2.39
N ASP A 423 -6.24 -1.07 3.12
CA ASP A 423 -4.87 -0.58 3.22
C ASP A 423 -3.87 -1.57 3.79
N LYS A 424 -4.32 -2.70 4.38
CA LYS A 424 -3.49 -3.79 4.91
C LYS A 424 -3.21 -4.90 3.89
N MET A 425 -3.84 -4.85 2.72
CA MET A 425 -3.58 -5.79 1.63
C MET A 425 -2.36 -5.33 0.82
N GLY A 426 -1.54 -6.29 0.40
CA GLY A 426 -0.45 -6.01 -0.54
C GLY A 426 -0.98 -5.60 -1.93
N PRO A 427 -0.09 -5.32 -2.89
CA PRO A 427 -0.46 -4.74 -4.18
C PRO A 427 -1.39 -5.65 -4.99
N ILE A 428 -2.64 -5.22 -5.17
CA ILE A 428 -3.62 -5.86 -6.05
C ILE A 428 -3.40 -5.32 -7.48
N VAL A 429 -2.99 -6.19 -8.40
CA VAL A 429 -2.57 -5.80 -9.76
C VAL A 429 -3.68 -5.93 -10.80
N GLY A 430 -4.81 -6.56 -10.45
CA GLY A 430 -5.96 -6.71 -11.33
C GLY A 430 -7.00 -7.69 -10.79
N VAL A 431 -8.07 -7.86 -11.56
CA VAL A 431 -9.19 -8.76 -11.28
C VAL A 431 -9.16 -9.93 -12.27
N LEU A 432 -9.23 -11.15 -11.74
CA LEU A 432 -9.47 -12.37 -12.48
C LEU A 432 -10.94 -12.77 -12.29
N GLY A 433 -11.70 -12.78 -13.39
CA GLY A 433 -13.16 -12.82 -13.33
C GLY A 433 -13.77 -11.42 -13.48
N PRO A 434 -15.07 -11.23 -13.19
CA PRO A 434 -16.03 -12.25 -12.76
C PRO A 434 -16.39 -13.29 -13.83
N ALA A 435 -17.09 -14.36 -13.43
CA ALA A 435 -17.58 -15.39 -14.35
C ALA A 435 -18.89 -14.98 -15.02
N CYS A 436 -19.82 -14.41 -14.25
CA CYS A 436 -21.14 -14.03 -14.73
C CYS A 436 -21.13 -12.60 -15.28
N SER A 437 -21.88 -12.38 -16.36
CA SER A 437 -21.95 -11.08 -17.02
C SER A 437 -22.60 -10.00 -16.14
N ASP A 438 -23.66 -10.32 -15.39
CA ASP A 438 -24.30 -9.42 -14.41
C ASP A 438 -23.33 -8.90 -13.33
N GLU A 439 -22.32 -9.69 -12.95
CA GLU A 439 -21.28 -9.26 -12.03
C GLU A 439 -20.18 -8.46 -12.76
N ALA A 440 -19.83 -8.89 -13.97
CA ALA A 440 -18.72 -8.35 -14.72
C ALA A 440 -18.95 -6.89 -15.14
N GLU A 441 -20.18 -6.51 -15.50
CA GLU A 441 -20.51 -5.14 -15.88
C GLU A 441 -20.21 -4.10 -14.78
N PRO A 442 -20.75 -4.22 -13.55
CA PRO A 442 -20.46 -3.26 -12.49
C PRO A 442 -18.98 -3.30 -12.07
N ILE A 443 -18.33 -4.47 -12.03
CA ILE A 443 -16.91 -4.57 -11.72
C ILE A 443 -16.05 -3.88 -12.79
N ALA A 444 -16.36 -4.09 -14.07
CA ALA A 444 -15.70 -3.41 -15.18
C ALA A 444 -15.90 -1.88 -15.08
N SER A 445 -17.10 -1.43 -14.77
CA SER A 445 -17.41 -0.01 -14.58
C SER A 445 -16.61 0.61 -13.43
N LEU A 446 -16.47 -0.10 -12.31
CA LEU A 446 -15.67 0.36 -11.16
C LEU A 446 -14.16 0.32 -11.44
N SER A 447 -13.68 -0.69 -12.16
CA SER A 447 -12.25 -0.94 -12.37
C SER A 447 -11.48 0.25 -12.97
N LYS A 448 -12.15 1.06 -13.80
CA LYS A 448 -11.56 2.27 -14.40
C LYS A 448 -11.21 3.36 -13.39
N HIS A 449 -11.90 3.40 -12.25
CA HIS A 449 -11.62 4.36 -11.18
C HIS A 449 -10.42 3.94 -10.32
N PHE A 450 -10.03 2.67 -10.40
CA PHE A 450 -8.89 2.10 -9.68
C PHE A 450 -7.69 1.79 -10.60
N ASN A 451 -7.79 2.08 -11.90
CA ASN A 451 -6.81 1.71 -12.93
C ASN A 451 -6.45 0.21 -12.88
N MET A 452 -7.46 -0.64 -12.67
CA MET A 452 -7.29 -2.09 -12.55
C MET A 452 -7.76 -2.79 -13.81
N LEU A 453 -6.93 -3.68 -14.35
CA LEU A 453 -7.31 -4.59 -15.42
C LEU A 453 -8.30 -5.62 -14.88
N THR A 454 -9.39 -5.85 -15.61
CA THR A 454 -10.36 -6.93 -15.31
C THR A 454 -10.36 -7.92 -16.45
N VAL A 455 -9.99 -9.18 -16.20
CA VAL A 455 -9.98 -10.24 -17.21
C VAL A 455 -11.02 -11.30 -16.83
N SER A 456 -12.19 -11.22 -17.45
CA SER A 456 -13.23 -12.23 -17.28
C SER A 456 -12.93 -13.49 -18.07
N TYR A 457 -13.15 -14.64 -17.45
CA TYR A 457 -13.03 -15.95 -18.10
C TYR A 457 -14.39 -16.52 -18.52
N GLY A 458 -15.51 -15.83 -18.25
CA GLY A 458 -16.87 -16.37 -18.38
C GLY A 458 -17.95 -15.39 -18.87
N ALA A 459 -17.74 -14.08 -18.78
CA ALA A 459 -18.76 -13.08 -19.12
C ALA A 459 -18.83 -12.84 -20.62
N ASP A 460 -19.94 -13.23 -21.24
CA ASP A 460 -20.16 -13.17 -22.68
C ASP A 460 -21.16 -12.10 -23.13
N SER A 461 -21.65 -11.24 -22.23
CA SER A 461 -22.52 -10.12 -22.61
C SER A 461 -21.88 -9.23 -23.66
N SER A 462 -22.66 -8.80 -24.65
CA SER A 462 -22.17 -7.96 -25.74
C SER A 462 -21.84 -6.54 -25.29
N SER A 463 -22.51 -6.02 -24.25
CA SER A 463 -22.30 -4.68 -23.67
C SER A 463 -20.85 -4.44 -23.25
N LEU A 464 -20.22 -5.46 -22.66
CA LEU A 464 -18.83 -5.47 -22.18
C LEU A 464 -17.79 -5.28 -23.30
N SER A 465 -18.21 -5.23 -24.57
CA SER A 465 -17.33 -4.91 -25.71
C SER A 465 -17.11 -3.39 -25.89
N ASP A 466 -17.92 -2.55 -25.25
CA ASP A 466 -17.80 -1.10 -25.33
C ASP A 466 -16.52 -0.61 -24.60
N ARG A 467 -15.52 -0.21 -25.38
CA ARG A 467 -14.23 0.29 -24.89
C ARG A 467 -14.31 1.70 -24.29
N VAL A 468 -15.35 2.46 -24.58
CA VAL A 468 -15.59 3.78 -23.98
C VAL A 468 -16.10 3.60 -22.55
N THR A 469 -17.08 2.72 -22.38
CA THR A 469 -17.66 2.43 -21.06
C THR A 469 -16.73 1.57 -20.18
N TYR A 470 -16.07 0.57 -20.78
CA TYR A 470 -15.24 -0.44 -20.09
C TYR A 470 -13.79 -0.50 -20.64
N PRO A 471 -12.96 0.54 -20.44
CA PRO A 471 -11.63 0.63 -21.05
C PRO A 471 -10.64 -0.43 -20.55
N TYR A 472 -10.79 -0.91 -19.31
CA TYR A 472 -9.87 -1.89 -18.69
C TYR A 472 -10.42 -3.33 -18.67
N PHE A 473 -11.54 -3.59 -19.34
CA PHE A 473 -12.16 -4.92 -19.36
C PHE A 473 -11.64 -5.76 -20.52
N PHE A 474 -11.29 -7.01 -20.24
CA PHE A 474 -10.91 -8.01 -21.23
C PHE A 474 -11.59 -9.34 -20.90
N ARG A 475 -11.66 -10.22 -21.89
CA ARG A 475 -12.18 -11.58 -21.67
C ARG A 475 -11.53 -12.59 -22.58
N THR A 476 -11.54 -13.86 -22.15
CA THR A 476 -10.97 -14.99 -22.89
C THR A 476 -12.00 -15.77 -23.71
N ILE A 477 -13.28 -15.43 -23.61
CA ILE A 477 -14.37 -16.08 -24.34
C ILE A 477 -15.02 -15.15 -25.37
N PRO A 478 -15.61 -15.68 -26.45
CA PRO A 478 -16.39 -14.88 -27.39
C PRO A 478 -17.74 -14.48 -26.79
N HIS A 479 -18.25 -13.33 -27.23
CA HIS A 479 -19.53 -12.79 -26.81
C HIS A 479 -20.73 -13.51 -27.44
N ALA A 480 -21.84 -13.57 -26.70
CA ALA A 480 -23.08 -14.22 -27.14
C ALA A 480 -23.69 -13.58 -28.40
N GLY A 481 -23.42 -12.28 -28.64
CA GLY A 481 -23.90 -11.56 -29.82
C GLY A 481 -23.47 -12.15 -31.17
N LEU A 482 -22.48 -13.05 -31.20
CA LEU A 482 -22.11 -13.80 -32.40
C LEU A 482 -23.13 -14.87 -32.81
N HIS A 483 -23.98 -15.35 -31.88
CA HIS A 483 -24.98 -16.37 -32.17
C HIS A 483 -26.01 -15.91 -33.22
N LYS A 484 -26.22 -14.60 -33.39
CA LYS A 484 -27.13 -14.07 -34.43
C LYS A 484 -26.75 -14.49 -35.84
N TYR A 485 -25.46 -14.63 -36.13
CA TYR A 485 -24.97 -15.10 -37.43
C TYR A 485 -25.32 -16.58 -37.64
N ILE A 486 -25.23 -17.38 -36.58
CA ILE A 486 -25.53 -18.81 -36.62
C ILE A 486 -27.04 -19.02 -36.79
N TYR A 487 -27.86 -18.34 -35.97
CA TYR A 487 -29.32 -18.42 -36.06
C TYR A 487 -29.81 -17.98 -37.43
N GLN A 488 -29.32 -16.86 -37.96
CA GLN A 488 -29.69 -16.40 -39.29
C GLN A 488 -29.40 -17.46 -40.35
N GLN A 489 -28.15 -17.95 -40.42
CA GLN A 489 -27.76 -18.91 -41.45
C GLN A 489 -28.53 -20.22 -41.35
N MET A 490 -28.71 -20.74 -40.13
CA MET A 490 -29.46 -21.96 -39.87
C MET A 490 -30.95 -21.81 -40.24
N PHE A 491 -31.59 -20.74 -39.79
CA PHE A 491 -33.02 -20.51 -40.03
C PHE A 491 -33.31 -20.29 -41.51
N SER A 492 -32.44 -19.56 -42.23
CA SER A 492 -32.54 -19.41 -43.68
C SER A 492 -32.43 -20.74 -44.42
N GLN A 493 -31.53 -21.64 -43.99
CA GLN A 493 -31.40 -22.97 -44.60
C GLN A 493 -32.61 -23.88 -44.33
N MET A 494 -33.23 -23.74 -43.16
CA MET A 494 -34.40 -24.53 -42.77
C MET A 494 -35.73 -23.92 -43.24
N GLY A 495 -35.72 -22.73 -43.84
CA GLY A 495 -36.94 -22.02 -44.24
C GLY A 495 -37.79 -21.54 -43.06
N TRP A 496 -37.17 -21.24 -41.91
CA TRP A 496 -37.86 -20.78 -40.71
C TRP A 496 -37.91 -19.25 -40.68
N GLU A 497 -39.08 -18.67 -40.95
CA GLU A 497 -39.26 -17.22 -41.08
C GLU A 497 -39.98 -16.58 -39.87
N GLN A 498 -40.59 -17.39 -39.00
CA GLN A 498 -41.37 -16.92 -37.85
C GLN A 498 -40.89 -17.65 -36.59
N ILE A 499 -40.38 -16.90 -35.61
CA ILE A 499 -39.83 -17.44 -34.37
C ILE A 499 -40.39 -16.73 -33.14
N GLY A 500 -40.24 -17.36 -31.99
CA GLY A 500 -40.47 -16.76 -30.67
C GLY A 500 -39.20 -16.74 -29.84
N ALA A 501 -39.16 -15.84 -28.87
CA ALA A 501 -38.07 -15.74 -27.91
C ALA A 501 -38.61 -15.55 -26.50
N LEU A 502 -38.11 -16.35 -25.56
CA LEU A 502 -38.41 -16.26 -24.15
C LEU A 502 -37.09 -16.08 -23.38
N ALA A 503 -37.01 -15.07 -22.52
CA ALA A 503 -35.83 -14.80 -21.71
C ALA A 503 -36.19 -14.73 -20.23
N GLU A 504 -35.28 -15.14 -19.35
CA GLU A 504 -35.33 -14.68 -17.95
C GLU A 504 -35.06 -13.16 -17.90
N ASP A 505 -35.76 -12.44 -17.04
CA ASP A 505 -35.68 -10.98 -16.85
C ASP A 505 -34.41 -10.57 -16.10
N THR A 506 -33.28 -10.97 -16.69
CA THR A 506 -31.92 -10.53 -16.40
C THR A 506 -31.59 -9.34 -17.29
N GLN A 507 -30.44 -8.69 -17.08
CA GLN A 507 -30.04 -7.58 -17.96
C GLN A 507 -29.60 -8.10 -19.34
N ASP A 508 -28.91 -9.24 -19.39
CA ASP A 508 -28.23 -9.70 -20.59
C ASP A 508 -29.11 -10.42 -21.60
N PHE A 509 -29.97 -11.35 -21.17
CA PHE A 509 -30.78 -12.14 -22.10
C PHE A 509 -31.77 -11.29 -22.93
N PRO A 510 -32.52 -10.34 -22.33
CA PRO A 510 -33.41 -9.48 -23.11
C PRO A 510 -32.67 -8.57 -24.09
N ALA A 511 -31.50 -8.03 -23.70
CA ALA A 511 -30.66 -7.17 -24.54
C ALA A 511 -30.08 -7.95 -25.74
N TYR A 512 -29.65 -9.19 -25.48
CA TYR A 512 -29.24 -10.13 -26.53
C TYR A 512 -30.38 -10.40 -27.52
N HIS A 513 -31.61 -10.64 -27.04
CA HIS A 513 -32.79 -10.84 -27.91
C HIS A 513 -33.14 -9.62 -28.76
N VAL A 514 -32.97 -8.39 -28.26
CA VAL A 514 -33.15 -7.17 -29.08
C VAL A 514 -32.17 -7.19 -30.26
N THR A 515 -30.89 -7.39 -29.96
CA THR A 515 -29.83 -7.41 -30.99
C THR A 515 -30.05 -8.53 -32.01
N LEU A 516 -30.52 -9.68 -31.55
CA LEU A 516 -30.86 -10.82 -32.40
C LEU A 516 -32.06 -10.50 -33.30
N GLN A 517 -33.14 -9.94 -32.74
CA GLN A 517 -34.33 -9.55 -33.48
C GLN A 517 -34.02 -8.57 -34.61
N ASP A 518 -33.26 -7.50 -34.33
CA ASP A 518 -32.90 -6.51 -35.34
C ASP A 518 -32.12 -7.13 -36.50
N TYR A 519 -31.17 -8.03 -36.18
CA TYR A 519 -30.37 -8.72 -37.18
C TYR A 519 -31.18 -9.71 -38.02
N LEU A 520 -32.04 -10.51 -37.38
CA LEU A 520 -32.89 -11.50 -38.06
C LEU A 520 -33.93 -10.82 -38.97
N LYS A 521 -34.52 -9.71 -38.52
CA LYS A 521 -35.50 -8.94 -39.29
C LYS A 521 -34.93 -8.43 -40.61
N LEU A 522 -33.67 -8.01 -40.62
CA LEU A 522 -32.97 -7.60 -41.85
C LEU A 522 -32.80 -8.74 -42.87
N HIS A 523 -32.90 -9.99 -42.42
CA HIS A 523 -32.76 -11.20 -43.26
C HIS A 523 -34.10 -11.91 -43.47
N GLY A 524 -35.23 -11.22 -43.27
CA GLY A 524 -36.56 -11.75 -43.52
C GLY A 524 -37.11 -12.71 -42.46
N ILE A 525 -36.46 -12.81 -41.31
CA ILE A 525 -36.89 -13.68 -40.20
C ILE A 525 -37.48 -12.81 -39.09
N ASN A 526 -38.74 -13.04 -38.74
CA ASN A 526 -39.49 -12.24 -37.78
C ASN A 526 -39.58 -12.94 -36.41
N MET A 527 -39.18 -12.23 -35.37
CA MET A 527 -39.44 -12.61 -33.98
C MET A 527 -40.80 -12.04 -33.58
N VAL A 528 -41.85 -12.87 -33.61
CA VAL A 528 -43.25 -12.46 -33.46
C VAL A 528 -43.65 -12.34 -32.01
N VAL A 529 -43.21 -13.31 -31.19
CA VAL A 529 -43.47 -13.35 -29.77
C VAL A 529 -42.14 -13.17 -29.06
N LYS A 530 -42.05 -12.14 -28.22
CA LYS A 530 -40.91 -11.90 -27.34
C LYS A 530 -41.41 -11.62 -25.94
N GLN A 531 -41.02 -12.43 -24.97
CA GLN A 531 -41.42 -12.24 -23.57
C GLN A 531 -40.24 -12.41 -22.61
N ASN A 532 -40.19 -11.53 -21.61
CA ASN A 532 -39.26 -11.63 -20.50
C ASN A 532 -40.02 -12.15 -19.27
N LEU A 533 -39.52 -13.22 -18.67
CA LEU A 533 -40.10 -13.86 -17.50
C LEU A 533 -39.29 -13.45 -16.27
N LYS A 534 -39.94 -12.89 -15.25
CA LYS A 534 -39.30 -12.75 -13.94
C LYS A 534 -38.89 -14.13 -13.44
N ALA A 535 -37.77 -14.22 -12.70
CA ALA A 535 -37.28 -15.47 -12.12
C ALA A 535 -38.45 -16.31 -11.57
N VAL A 536 -38.62 -17.49 -12.15
CA VAL A 536 -39.85 -18.26 -12.08
C VAL A 536 -39.76 -19.28 -10.95
N GLY A 537 -40.58 -19.13 -9.91
CA GLY A 537 -40.78 -20.16 -8.89
C GLY A 537 -41.84 -21.19 -9.31
N SER A 538 -42.02 -22.23 -8.48
CA SER A 538 -43.01 -23.32 -8.62
C SER A 538 -44.44 -22.89 -9.02
N HIS A 539 -44.85 -21.66 -8.67
CA HIS A 539 -46.23 -21.17 -8.81
C HIS A 539 -46.43 -20.05 -9.84
N THR A 540 -45.43 -19.75 -10.67
CA THR A 540 -45.61 -18.75 -11.73
C THR A 540 -46.56 -19.28 -12.80
N ASP A 541 -47.66 -18.56 -13.06
CA ASP A 541 -48.59 -18.91 -14.13
C ASP A 541 -47.99 -18.56 -15.50
N LEU A 542 -47.55 -19.59 -16.23
CA LEU A 542 -47.00 -19.48 -17.57
C LEU A 542 -48.06 -19.69 -18.66
N THR A 543 -49.34 -19.88 -18.30
CA THR A 543 -50.41 -20.24 -19.24
C THR A 543 -50.56 -19.22 -20.37
N GLN A 544 -50.50 -17.93 -20.04
CA GLN A 544 -50.62 -16.86 -21.04
C GLN A 544 -49.46 -16.84 -22.03
N VAL A 545 -48.22 -17.05 -21.55
CA VAL A 545 -47.00 -17.09 -22.38
C VAL A 545 -47.14 -18.15 -23.48
N PHE A 546 -47.57 -19.37 -23.08
CA PHE A 546 -47.77 -20.47 -24.01
C PHE A 546 -49.01 -20.26 -24.90
N ALA A 547 -50.06 -19.59 -24.41
CA ALA A 547 -51.22 -19.20 -25.21
C ALA A 547 -50.83 -18.21 -26.32
N ASP A 548 -49.96 -17.25 -26.03
CA ASP A 548 -49.45 -16.27 -26.98
C ASP A 548 -48.62 -16.94 -28.07
N LEU A 549 -47.68 -17.83 -27.70
CA LEU A 549 -46.91 -18.64 -28.66
C LEU A 549 -47.82 -19.47 -29.58
N ARG A 550 -48.86 -20.07 -29.02
CA ARG A 550 -49.82 -20.90 -29.77
C ARG A 550 -50.69 -20.08 -30.71
N SER A 551 -51.24 -18.97 -30.23
CA SER A 551 -52.10 -18.08 -31.03
C SER A 551 -51.34 -17.43 -32.20
N ALA A 552 -50.04 -17.15 -32.01
CA ALA A 552 -49.15 -16.68 -33.06
C ALA A 552 -48.57 -17.82 -33.95
N ASN A 553 -48.97 -19.07 -33.73
CA ASN A 553 -48.49 -20.26 -34.46
C ASN A 553 -46.95 -20.39 -34.49
N ILE A 554 -46.31 -20.10 -33.36
CA ILE A 554 -44.85 -20.17 -33.24
C ILE A 554 -44.41 -21.58 -32.90
N LYS A 555 -43.55 -22.14 -33.76
CA LYS A 555 -42.96 -23.49 -33.58
C LYS A 555 -41.49 -23.47 -33.20
N ILE A 556 -40.75 -22.42 -33.55
CA ILE A 556 -39.32 -22.28 -33.28
C ILE A 556 -39.16 -21.27 -32.15
N ILE A 557 -38.59 -21.71 -31.02
CA ILE A 557 -38.53 -20.93 -29.78
C ILE A 557 -37.09 -20.87 -29.29
N ILE A 558 -36.57 -19.65 -29.14
CA ILE A 558 -35.29 -19.39 -28.49
C ILE A 558 -35.54 -19.09 -27.02
N ALA A 559 -35.03 -19.94 -26.13
CA ALA A 559 -35.30 -19.88 -24.70
C ALA A 559 -33.98 -19.72 -23.93
N ASP A 560 -33.76 -18.53 -23.37
CA ASP A 560 -32.54 -18.20 -22.62
C ASP A 560 -32.87 -18.00 -21.13
N PHE A 561 -32.55 -19.01 -20.33
CA PHE A 561 -32.91 -19.10 -18.90
C PHE A 561 -31.75 -19.63 -18.05
N PHE A 562 -31.77 -19.40 -16.73
CA PHE A 562 -31.00 -20.22 -15.81
C PHE A 562 -31.61 -21.63 -15.63
N PRO A 563 -30.83 -22.64 -15.20
CA PRO A 563 -31.31 -24.02 -15.11
C PRO A 563 -32.59 -24.20 -14.28
N SER A 564 -32.75 -23.44 -13.19
CA SER A 564 -33.95 -23.45 -12.35
C SER A 564 -35.20 -23.06 -13.13
N THR A 565 -35.18 -21.90 -13.77
CA THR A 565 -36.27 -21.38 -14.62
C THR A 565 -36.54 -22.31 -15.81
N ALA A 566 -35.49 -22.85 -16.43
CA ALA A 566 -35.62 -23.78 -17.55
C ALA A 566 -36.41 -25.04 -17.18
N ARG A 567 -36.21 -25.61 -15.98
CA ARG A 567 -36.98 -26.76 -15.50
C ARG A 567 -38.48 -26.46 -15.40
N VAL A 568 -38.85 -25.29 -14.88
CA VAL A 568 -40.26 -24.88 -14.75
C VAL A 568 -40.89 -24.65 -16.13
N VAL A 569 -40.22 -23.93 -17.02
CA VAL A 569 -40.72 -23.63 -18.37
C VAL A 569 -40.89 -24.92 -19.19
N MET A 570 -39.91 -25.83 -19.15
CA MET A 570 -39.99 -27.08 -19.90
C MET A 570 -41.01 -28.06 -19.30
N CYS A 571 -41.23 -28.03 -17.97
CA CYS A 571 -42.34 -28.75 -17.35
C CYS A 571 -43.70 -28.25 -17.86
N GLU A 572 -43.86 -26.94 -18.02
CA GLU A 572 -45.08 -26.39 -18.61
C GLU A 572 -45.22 -26.74 -20.10
N ALA A 573 -44.13 -26.71 -20.87
CA ALA A 573 -44.13 -27.14 -22.26
C ALA A 573 -44.62 -28.58 -22.43
N TYR A 574 -44.22 -29.48 -21.52
CA TYR A 574 -44.74 -30.85 -21.47
C TYR A 574 -46.25 -30.89 -21.23
N LYS A 575 -46.74 -30.20 -20.19
CA LYS A 575 -48.17 -30.17 -19.84
C LYS A 575 -49.03 -29.63 -20.99
N GLN A 576 -48.51 -28.65 -21.73
CA GLN A 576 -49.20 -28.02 -22.84
C GLN A 576 -49.00 -28.72 -24.19
N ARG A 577 -48.24 -29.83 -24.23
CA ARG A 577 -47.90 -30.57 -25.47
C ARG A 577 -47.24 -29.67 -26.51
N MET A 578 -46.27 -28.87 -26.05
CA MET A 578 -45.47 -27.96 -26.87
C MET A 578 -43.99 -28.36 -26.87
N THR A 579 -43.71 -29.66 -27.06
CA THR A 579 -42.35 -30.23 -27.07
C THR A 579 -41.93 -30.63 -28.49
N ALA A 580 -40.71 -31.18 -28.66
CA ALA A 580 -40.26 -31.69 -29.94
C ALA A 580 -41.15 -32.81 -30.50
N HIS A 581 -41.75 -33.61 -29.61
CA HIS A 581 -42.68 -34.67 -29.99
C HIS A 581 -43.97 -34.14 -30.66
N GLU A 582 -44.31 -32.86 -30.43
CA GLU A 582 -45.44 -32.19 -31.05
C GLU A 582 -45.02 -31.18 -32.14
N GLY A 583 -43.76 -31.27 -32.62
CA GLY A 583 -43.24 -30.49 -33.73
C GLY A 583 -42.78 -29.07 -33.35
N TYR A 584 -42.48 -28.82 -32.08
CA TYR A 584 -41.83 -27.58 -31.63
C TYR A 584 -40.30 -27.75 -31.60
N VAL A 585 -39.56 -26.67 -31.84
CA VAL A 585 -38.11 -26.66 -31.75
C VAL A 585 -37.72 -25.67 -30.68
N TRP A 586 -37.09 -26.17 -29.62
CA TRP A 586 -36.58 -25.36 -28.51
C TRP A 586 -35.07 -25.21 -28.65
N PHE A 587 -34.59 -23.97 -28.60
CA PHE A 587 -33.18 -23.67 -28.41
C PHE A 587 -32.95 -23.34 -26.95
N LEU A 588 -32.17 -24.17 -26.26
CA LEU A 588 -31.76 -23.94 -24.88
C LEU A 588 -30.26 -23.62 -24.81
N PRO A 589 -29.79 -22.96 -23.74
CA PRO A 589 -28.38 -22.65 -23.58
C PRO A 589 -27.52 -23.90 -23.39
N GLY A 590 -26.40 -23.98 -24.12
CA GLY A 590 -25.50 -25.15 -24.09
C GLY A 590 -24.54 -25.24 -22.91
N TRP A 591 -24.68 -24.38 -21.91
CA TRP A 591 -23.79 -24.32 -20.74
C TRP A 591 -24.38 -24.98 -19.48
N TYR A 592 -25.56 -25.60 -19.58
CA TYR A 592 -26.16 -26.35 -18.50
C TYR A 592 -25.33 -27.58 -18.09
N GLU A 593 -25.43 -27.95 -16.82
CA GLU A 593 -24.87 -29.20 -16.30
C GLU A 593 -25.57 -30.40 -16.94
N HIS A 594 -24.88 -31.53 -17.09
CA HIS A 594 -25.42 -32.69 -17.82
C HIS A 594 -26.76 -33.22 -17.23
N ASP A 595 -26.95 -33.07 -15.92
CA ASP A 595 -28.09 -33.51 -15.12
C ASP A 595 -29.02 -32.35 -14.71
N TRP A 596 -28.96 -31.20 -15.39
CA TRP A 596 -29.81 -30.03 -15.07
C TRP A 596 -31.31 -30.33 -15.06
N TRP A 597 -31.73 -31.32 -15.86
CA TRP A 597 -33.10 -31.80 -16.06
C TRP A 597 -33.53 -32.90 -15.07
N ASP A 598 -32.65 -33.36 -14.17
CA ASP A 598 -33.01 -34.33 -13.11
C ASP A 598 -33.78 -33.62 -11.99
N VAL A 599 -35.08 -33.43 -12.23
CA VAL A 599 -35.97 -32.69 -11.32
C VAL A 599 -36.06 -33.37 -9.95
N ASP A 600 -36.07 -34.70 -9.89
CA ASP A 600 -36.17 -35.43 -8.63
C ASP A 600 -34.93 -35.25 -7.76
N HIS A 601 -33.75 -35.09 -8.37
CA HIS A 601 -32.52 -34.74 -7.67
C HIS A 601 -32.57 -33.31 -7.11
N HIS A 602 -32.91 -32.33 -7.96
CA HIS A 602 -32.87 -30.91 -7.60
C HIS A 602 -33.98 -30.53 -6.61
N ASN A 603 -35.19 -31.09 -6.74
CA ASN A 603 -36.30 -30.89 -5.80
C ASN A 603 -35.99 -31.39 -4.37
N LYS A 604 -35.05 -32.32 -4.20
CA LYS A 604 -34.62 -32.81 -2.87
C LYS A 604 -33.59 -31.91 -2.20
N LYS A 605 -32.84 -31.12 -2.98
CA LYS A 605 -31.78 -30.21 -2.50
C LYS A 605 -32.30 -28.80 -2.21
N GLU A 606 -33.34 -28.36 -2.90
CA GLU A 606 -33.90 -27.01 -2.75
C GLU A 606 -34.86 -26.91 -1.54
N ASN A 607 -34.86 -25.75 -0.86
CA ASN A 607 -35.87 -25.45 0.17
C ASN A 607 -37.28 -25.48 -0.45
N ARG A 608 -38.31 -25.78 0.36
CA ARG A 608 -39.71 -26.09 0.00
C ARG A 608 -40.47 -25.12 -0.94
N HIS A 609 -39.85 -24.08 -1.49
CA HIS A 609 -40.51 -23.01 -2.26
C HIS A 609 -40.31 -23.08 -3.79
N ASP A 610 -39.37 -23.88 -4.30
CA ASP A 610 -39.05 -23.96 -5.76
C ASP A 610 -39.27 -25.37 -6.36
N VAL A 611 -40.19 -26.16 -5.79
CA VAL A 611 -40.46 -27.52 -6.25
C VAL A 611 -41.11 -27.51 -7.64
N VAL A 612 -40.41 -28.01 -8.65
CA VAL A 612 -40.97 -28.15 -10.00
C VAL A 612 -42.01 -29.29 -10.01
N PRO A 613 -43.23 -29.07 -10.53
CA PRO A 613 -44.34 -30.02 -10.42
C PRO A 613 -44.25 -31.26 -11.34
N CYS A 614 -43.27 -31.34 -12.23
CA CYS A 614 -43.02 -32.51 -13.09
C CYS A 614 -42.00 -33.45 -12.44
N ASP A 615 -42.08 -34.75 -12.74
CA ASP A 615 -41.00 -35.68 -12.41
C ASP A 615 -39.89 -35.70 -13.47
N THR A 616 -38.80 -36.41 -13.19
CA THR A 616 -37.64 -36.50 -14.10
C THR A 616 -37.99 -37.14 -15.45
N ALA A 617 -38.93 -38.09 -15.49
CA ALA A 617 -39.31 -38.75 -16.74
C ALA A 617 -40.08 -37.80 -17.65
N MET A 618 -40.99 -37.01 -17.07
CA MET A 618 -41.73 -35.95 -17.77
C MET A 618 -40.78 -34.88 -18.30
N LEU A 619 -39.83 -34.40 -17.49
CA LEU A 619 -38.90 -33.37 -17.96
C LEU A 619 -37.95 -33.91 -19.03
N ARG A 620 -37.49 -35.16 -18.89
CA ARG A 620 -36.68 -35.83 -19.92
C ARG A 620 -37.40 -35.92 -21.26
N TYR A 621 -38.70 -36.24 -21.25
CA TYR A 621 -39.53 -36.19 -22.47
C TYR A 621 -39.64 -34.76 -23.00
N ALA A 622 -39.85 -33.77 -22.12
CA ALA A 622 -40.01 -32.38 -22.52
C ALA A 622 -38.80 -31.81 -23.25
N VAL A 623 -37.61 -32.15 -22.78
CA VAL A 623 -36.34 -31.66 -23.33
C VAL A 623 -35.78 -32.55 -24.43
N ASP A 624 -36.36 -33.71 -24.72
CA ASP A 624 -35.87 -34.55 -25.82
C ASP A 624 -36.01 -33.79 -27.15
N GLY A 625 -34.96 -33.81 -27.97
CA GLY A 625 -34.92 -33.11 -29.27
C GLY A 625 -34.71 -31.59 -29.25
N HIS A 626 -34.35 -30.97 -28.12
CA HIS A 626 -33.96 -29.56 -28.11
C HIS A 626 -32.58 -29.32 -28.77
N PHE A 627 -32.39 -28.11 -29.31
CA PHE A 627 -31.13 -27.64 -29.87
C PHE A 627 -30.35 -26.83 -28.84
N MET A 628 -29.02 -26.90 -28.91
CA MET A 628 -28.13 -26.08 -28.10
C MET A 628 -27.06 -25.44 -28.96
N LEU A 629 -26.83 -24.15 -28.76
CA LEU A 629 -25.63 -23.50 -29.25
C LEU A 629 -24.55 -23.53 -28.16
N SER A 630 -23.38 -24.05 -28.51
CA SER A 630 -22.23 -24.12 -27.62
C SER A 630 -20.97 -23.60 -28.30
N LYS A 631 -20.00 -23.19 -27.48
CA LYS A 631 -18.69 -22.72 -27.92
C LYS A 631 -17.69 -23.85 -27.72
N ALA A 632 -16.73 -23.98 -28.62
CA ALA A 632 -15.61 -24.90 -28.40
C ALA A 632 -14.69 -24.34 -27.30
N PHE A 633 -14.74 -24.93 -26.11
CA PHE A 633 -13.97 -24.47 -24.93
C PHE A 633 -12.50 -24.86 -24.95
N SER A 634 -12.12 -25.84 -25.78
CA SER A 634 -10.73 -26.29 -25.89
C SER A 634 -10.42 -26.72 -27.32
N GLY A 635 -9.17 -26.54 -27.74
CA GLY A 635 -8.65 -27.15 -28.96
C GLY A 635 -8.60 -28.69 -28.88
N SER A 636 -8.03 -29.31 -29.92
CA SER A 636 -7.77 -30.74 -29.95
C SER A 636 -6.91 -31.16 -28.76
N ILE A 637 -7.09 -32.40 -28.27
CA ILE A 637 -6.30 -33.01 -27.18
C ILE A 637 -4.79 -32.92 -27.47
N LYS A 638 -4.39 -32.92 -28.75
CA LYS A 638 -2.99 -32.83 -29.20
C LYS A 638 -2.46 -31.40 -29.30
N SER A 639 -3.33 -30.38 -29.25
CA SER A 639 -2.92 -28.98 -29.35
C SER A 639 -2.00 -28.60 -28.18
N LEU A 640 -0.88 -27.97 -28.49
CA LEU A 640 0.03 -27.42 -27.51
C LEU A 640 -0.54 -26.11 -26.92
N VAL A 641 -0.36 -25.95 -25.61
CA VAL A 641 -0.66 -24.75 -24.83
C VAL A 641 0.63 -24.27 -24.15
N ILE A 642 0.59 -23.04 -23.63
CA ILE A 642 1.75 -22.43 -22.97
C ILE A 642 2.29 -23.31 -21.83
N GLY A 643 3.62 -23.32 -21.65
CA GLY A 643 4.28 -24.21 -20.69
C GLY A 643 4.53 -25.64 -21.18
N ASN A 644 4.63 -25.84 -22.51
CA ASN A 644 4.95 -27.12 -23.15
C ASN A 644 3.98 -28.27 -22.77
N LEU A 645 2.70 -27.93 -22.62
CA LEU A 645 1.63 -28.87 -22.27
C LEU A 645 0.71 -29.07 -23.47
N THR A 646 0.11 -30.25 -23.57
CA THR A 646 -1.01 -30.46 -24.49
C THR A 646 -2.34 -30.24 -23.77
N VAL A 647 -3.41 -29.92 -24.51
CA VAL A 647 -4.77 -29.85 -23.96
C VAL A 647 -5.15 -31.14 -23.23
N GLY A 648 -4.77 -32.30 -23.77
CA GLY A 648 -5.00 -33.60 -23.14
C GLY A 648 -4.32 -33.73 -21.79
N ARG A 649 -3.03 -33.34 -21.71
CA ARG A 649 -2.28 -33.38 -20.46
C ARG A 649 -2.83 -32.39 -19.44
N TYR A 650 -3.26 -31.21 -19.87
CA TYR A 650 -3.94 -30.24 -19.01
C TYR A 650 -5.22 -30.83 -18.41
N LYS A 651 -6.08 -31.45 -19.22
CA LYS A 651 -7.33 -32.09 -18.75
C LYS A 651 -7.06 -33.15 -17.68
N GLN A 652 -6.07 -34.01 -17.90
CA GLN A 652 -5.67 -35.02 -16.90
C GLN A 652 -5.27 -34.39 -15.56
N LEU A 653 -4.39 -33.38 -15.59
CA LEU A 653 -3.92 -32.71 -14.38
C LEU A 653 -5.03 -31.96 -13.64
N TYR A 654 -5.94 -31.34 -14.39
CA TYR A 654 -7.13 -30.73 -13.82
C TYR A 654 -8.02 -31.77 -13.13
N THR A 655 -8.28 -32.91 -13.76
CA THR A 655 -9.06 -34.01 -13.16
C THR A 655 -8.37 -34.57 -11.90
N GLU A 656 -7.05 -34.74 -11.92
CA GLU A 656 -6.27 -35.18 -10.75
C GLU A 656 -6.41 -34.19 -9.57
N LYS A 657 -6.30 -32.89 -9.84
CA LYS A 657 -6.44 -31.81 -8.85
C LYS A 657 -7.84 -31.77 -8.24
N ILE A 658 -8.90 -31.85 -9.06
CA ILE A 658 -10.29 -31.94 -8.59
C ILE A 658 -10.50 -33.20 -7.75
N GLY A 659 -9.96 -34.34 -8.17
CA GLY A 659 -10.06 -35.59 -7.43
C GLY A 659 -9.40 -35.57 -6.05
N GLN A 660 -8.37 -34.74 -5.85
CA GLN A 660 -7.75 -34.50 -4.53
C GLN A 660 -8.63 -33.62 -3.64
N GLU A 661 -9.15 -32.51 -4.17
CA GLU A 661 -9.99 -31.58 -3.42
C GLU A 661 -11.31 -32.23 -2.94
N VAL A 662 -11.92 -33.08 -3.78
CA VAL A 662 -13.12 -33.84 -3.39
C VAL A 662 -12.81 -34.80 -2.23
N LYS A 663 -11.64 -35.45 -2.23
CA LYS A 663 -11.23 -36.35 -1.14
C LYS A 663 -10.93 -35.62 0.16
N GLU A 664 -10.39 -34.40 0.08
CA GLU A 664 -10.12 -33.55 1.23
C GLU A 664 -11.40 -32.96 1.82
N SER A 665 -12.39 -32.61 1.00
CA SER A 665 -13.70 -32.13 1.44
C SER A 665 -14.59 -33.22 2.07
N CYS A 666 -14.28 -34.50 1.86
CA CYS A 666 -15.00 -35.64 2.45
C CYS A 666 -14.36 -36.15 3.76
N LYS A 667 -13.25 -35.56 4.21
CA LYS A 667 -12.65 -35.79 5.53
C LYS A 667 -13.09 -34.69 6.48
#